data_AF-A0A1Y6LC35-F1
#
_entry.id   AF-A0A1Y6LC35-F1
#
_cell.length_a   1.000
_cell.length_b   1.000
_cell.length_c   1.000
_cell.angle_alpha   90.00
_cell.angle_beta   90.00
_cell.angle_gamma   90.00
#
_symmetry.space_group_name_H-M   'P 1'
#
loop_
_entity.id
_entity.type
_entity.pdbx_description
1 polymer ?
#
loop_
_entity_poly.entity_id
_entity_poly.type
_entity_poly.pdbx_seq_one_letter_code
_entity_poly.pdbx_strand_id
1 'polypeptide(L)'
;MASNMKIAIAGLSLLVANASAWSIPSVLQRSQPAAPNPKYGQCIWTGALMCNGLDKYGICSYGSVVWKDVAPGTTCQDINGFATIVNMGDGKCEKDGKLTCHGHSMFGLCDKGTVKYHTVAAGSFCENDQIVAAGSYAIRESTRSSNATNQTATAGSPYTIPGSPLASQQTKTNGVNVAASPVPHGNSGSQPAYGNSGPPASNGNSGSPASCGYPGGPATATLDAGVIHGTSTSLPSAPQPIVNKFLGVPFAAPPKRFSPPEKPQSWPEPIDVTSYKPACIQQFSYPKVRSDFAKSVFNTPAPEESEDCLYLNVYSPSSPAPADGRSVLFWIYGGSLEFGNAGNANYDGSILAAYQDVIVVTVNYRTNVFGFASSDEIPLDQRNLGFYDQRLGLDWVQRNIAAFGGSPNKVTLFGESAGSFSIDALLTSYSKDDRPPFRGAILESGQISYSASPNPSTVPAWNQLAASFDCPESSRLECLRNVPATDIKKYIEENSLEFNYAFDGVTAFRDAADRRKNGQIARIPILIGTNAQEGRIFQVGQNSQEASRAYIDAISGNQTAYGDMIEAAFPLGSPGINSYYDQISQINTEYRFQCGSAKVANDSAASGIPAWRYYFNASFPNTQKFPQLGVYHASEIPIVFGTYPRTNVTTQQYALSTAMMGMWARFAKNLKSGPGWNPVSTGVASEVLVGSADFGMGGMYIDGMGMPTQGAYDLAVLGNRHNALSSGVTIIDQSEVDYRCAIFEPAYAAILSGAGT
;
A
#
# COMPACT_ATOMS: atom_id res chain seq x y z
N MET A 1 -19.24 -47.44 -5.67
CA MET A 1 -20.67 -47.44 -5.32
C MET A 1 -20.80 -47.77 -3.85
N ALA A 2 -21.40 -46.84 -3.10
CA ALA A 2 -21.93 -46.93 -1.73
C ALA A 2 -21.17 -47.81 -0.70
N SER A 3 -20.37 -47.17 0.16
CA SER A 3 -20.37 -47.36 1.61
C SER A 3 -19.24 -46.55 2.26
N ASN A 4 -19.52 -46.04 3.48
CA ASN A 4 -18.62 -45.37 4.42
C ASN A 4 -18.56 -43.84 4.36
N MET A 5 -19.63 -43.23 4.87
CA MET A 5 -19.63 -41.86 5.39
C MET A 5 -20.34 -41.87 6.74
N LYS A 6 -19.57 -42.05 7.83
CA LYS A 6 -19.97 -41.75 9.22
C LYS A 6 -18.69 -41.54 10.05
N ILE A 7 -18.81 -40.63 11.04
CA ILE A 7 -17.87 -40.26 12.14
C ILE A 7 -16.99 -39.05 11.78
N ALA A 8 -16.91 -37.93 12.53
CA ALA A 8 -17.24 -37.64 13.93
C ALA A 8 -17.78 -36.21 14.14
N ILE A 9 -18.88 -36.09 14.91
CA ILE A 9 -19.26 -34.92 15.71
C ILE A 9 -19.46 -35.45 17.14
N ALA A 10 -18.65 -34.99 18.09
CA ALA A 10 -18.88 -35.00 19.55
C ALA A 10 -17.62 -34.41 20.22
N GLY A 11 -17.67 -33.49 21.18
CA GLY A 11 -18.79 -32.81 21.82
C GLY A 11 -18.27 -31.92 22.94
N LEU A 12 -19.15 -31.08 23.50
CA LEU A 12 -19.46 -31.10 24.94
C LEU A 12 -20.66 -30.18 25.20
N SER A 13 -21.70 -30.74 25.79
CA SER A 13 -22.82 -30.03 26.40
C SER A 13 -22.90 -30.51 27.85
N LEU A 14 -22.99 -29.58 28.83
CA LEU A 14 -23.80 -29.69 30.05
C LEU A 14 -23.41 -28.61 31.06
N LEU A 15 -24.29 -27.61 31.23
CA LEU A 15 -24.86 -27.24 32.53
C LEU A 15 -25.98 -26.21 32.33
N VAL A 16 -27.17 -26.57 32.82
CA VAL A 16 -28.41 -25.80 32.77
C VAL A 16 -28.61 -25.10 34.13
N ALA A 17 -29.35 -23.98 34.07
CA ALA A 17 -30.11 -23.31 35.15
C ALA A 17 -29.42 -22.17 35.90
N ASN A 18 -29.74 -20.93 35.52
CA ASN A 18 -30.64 -20.02 36.27
C ASN A 18 -30.41 -18.58 35.81
N ALA A 19 -31.38 -18.00 35.09
CA ALA A 19 -31.45 -16.56 34.91
C ALA A 19 -32.85 -16.09 35.30
N SER A 20 -32.91 -15.49 36.48
CA SER A 20 -34.04 -14.79 37.07
C SER A 20 -34.39 -13.55 36.26
N ALA A 21 -35.69 -13.30 36.16
CA ALA A 21 -36.31 -12.15 35.54
C ALA A 21 -35.73 -10.82 36.06
N TRP A 22 -35.30 -9.96 35.14
CA TRP A 22 -35.21 -8.52 35.37
C TRP A 22 -35.94 -7.76 34.27
N SER A 23 -37.05 -7.16 34.70
CA SER A 23 -37.93 -6.26 33.96
C SER A 23 -37.23 -4.95 33.60
N ILE A 24 -37.32 -4.54 32.34
CA ILE A 24 -36.99 -3.19 31.88
C ILE A 24 -38.25 -2.31 32.00
N PRO A 25 -38.24 -1.16 32.71
CA PRO A 25 -39.35 -0.23 32.72
C PRO A 25 -39.45 0.53 31.40
N SER A 26 -40.64 0.51 30.82
CA SER A 26 -41.09 1.39 29.74
C SER A 26 -41.39 2.78 30.29
N VAL A 27 -40.79 3.82 29.70
CA VAL A 27 -41.18 5.22 29.94
C VAL A 27 -41.12 6.02 28.62
N LEU A 28 -42.33 6.42 28.20
CA LEU A 28 -42.74 7.59 27.41
C LEU A 28 -42.29 7.69 25.93
N GLN A 29 -43.19 7.46 24.95
CA GLN A 29 -44.34 8.24 24.46
C GLN A 29 -44.01 9.20 23.30
N ARG A 30 -44.88 9.08 22.29
CA ARG A 30 -44.90 9.69 20.95
C ARG A 30 -44.78 11.22 20.92
N SER A 31 -44.19 11.72 19.84
CA SER A 31 -44.71 12.89 19.12
C SER A 31 -44.73 12.62 17.61
N GLN A 32 -45.94 12.61 17.03
CA GLN A 32 -46.14 12.64 15.57
C GLN A 32 -46.01 14.08 15.06
N PRO A 33 -45.56 14.29 13.79
CA PRO A 33 -45.32 15.63 13.26
C PRO A 33 -46.63 16.34 12.88
N ALA A 34 -46.72 17.63 13.21
CA ALA A 34 -47.82 18.51 12.85
C ALA A 34 -47.78 18.91 11.36
N ALA A 35 -48.95 19.05 10.75
CA ALA A 35 -49.17 19.55 9.39
C ALA A 35 -48.85 21.07 9.27
N PRO A 36 -48.50 21.58 8.07
CA PRO A 36 -47.97 22.94 7.88
C PRO A 36 -49.06 24.02 7.78
N ASN A 37 -48.79 25.22 8.30
CA ASN A 37 -49.61 26.43 8.17
C ASN A 37 -48.96 27.40 7.14
N PRO A 38 -49.72 28.15 6.32
CA PRO A 38 -49.31 28.65 5.01
C PRO A 38 -48.73 30.06 5.06
N LYS A 39 -47.49 30.24 4.58
CA LYS A 39 -47.01 31.51 4.01
C LYS A 39 -46.01 31.21 2.90
N TYR A 40 -46.14 31.94 1.81
CA TYR A 40 -45.27 32.03 0.61
C TYR A 40 -45.63 31.09 -0.56
N GLY A 41 -45.84 31.73 -1.72
CA GLY A 41 -46.62 31.24 -2.85
C GLY A 41 -45.82 30.57 -3.98
N GLN A 42 -46.58 29.98 -4.90
CA GLN A 42 -46.11 29.31 -6.12
C GLN A 42 -45.73 30.33 -7.21
N CYS A 43 -44.65 30.05 -7.97
CA CYS A 43 -44.41 30.67 -9.28
C CYS A 43 -44.71 29.65 -10.39
N ILE A 44 -45.58 30.07 -11.33
CA ILE A 44 -45.91 29.39 -12.59
C ILE A 44 -45.10 30.04 -13.71
N TRP A 45 -44.55 29.23 -14.62
CA TRP A 45 -43.72 29.63 -15.75
C TRP A 45 -44.54 30.22 -16.91
N THR A 46 -44.22 31.44 -17.34
CA THR A 46 -44.47 31.93 -18.71
C THR A 46 -43.26 32.76 -19.16
N GLY A 47 -42.72 32.46 -20.34
CA GLY A 47 -41.38 32.86 -20.76
C GLY A 47 -41.16 34.36 -20.93
N ALA A 48 -40.16 34.89 -20.23
CA ALA A 48 -39.21 35.96 -20.57
C ALA A 48 -38.54 36.43 -19.25
N LEU A 49 -37.20 36.44 -19.17
CA LEU A 49 -36.48 36.73 -17.94
C LEU A 49 -36.39 38.25 -17.64
N MET A 50 -36.97 38.68 -16.54
CA MET A 50 -36.48 39.81 -15.72
C MET A 50 -36.52 39.38 -14.25
N CYS A 51 -35.38 39.42 -13.53
CA CYS A 51 -35.31 39.16 -12.08
C CYS A 51 -35.85 40.40 -11.35
N ASN A 52 -37.16 40.49 -11.09
CA ASN A 52 -37.75 41.55 -10.25
C ASN A 52 -38.09 41.00 -8.86
N GLY A 53 -37.08 40.97 -7.98
CA GLY A 53 -37.21 40.72 -6.54
C GLY A 53 -36.23 39.67 -6.00
N LEU A 54 -35.43 40.03 -4.99
CA LEU A 54 -34.55 39.13 -4.23
C LEU A 54 -35.34 38.43 -3.11
N ASP A 55 -34.97 37.19 -2.76
CA ASP A 55 -35.41 36.59 -1.49
C ASP A 55 -34.61 37.17 -0.30
N LYS A 56 -35.02 36.85 0.93
CA LYS A 56 -34.42 37.38 2.18
C LYS A 56 -32.89 37.11 2.31
N TYR A 57 -32.33 36.24 1.47
CA TYR A 57 -30.92 35.87 1.49
C TYR A 57 -30.12 36.38 0.28
N GLY A 58 -30.71 37.27 -0.55
CA GLY A 58 -30.00 37.90 -1.66
C GLY A 58 -29.71 36.97 -2.84
N ILE A 59 -30.60 35.99 -3.09
CA ILE A 59 -30.39 34.94 -4.09
C ILE A 59 -31.19 35.23 -5.39
N CYS A 60 -30.54 35.22 -6.55
CA CYS A 60 -31.18 35.18 -7.90
C CYS A 60 -30.61 33.98 -8.68
N SER A 61 -31.46 33.27 -9.40
CA SER A 61 -31.12 32.02 -10.10
C SER A 61 -31.63 32.00 -11.55
N TYR A 62 -30.86 31.38 -12.44
CA TYR A 62 -31.22 31.13 -13.84
C TYR A 62 -30.70 29.76 -14.27
N GLY A 63 -31.60 28.84 -14.66
CA GLY A 63 -31.24 27.45 -14.93
C GLY A 63 -30.63 26.76 -13.70
N SER A 64 -29.50 26.07 -13.88
CA SER A 64 -28.74 25.38 -12.84
C SER A 64 -27.78 26.29 -12.04
N VAL A 65 -27.78 27.61 -12.32
CA VAL A 65 -26.86 28.57 -11.70
C VAL A 65 -27.59 29.39 -10.64
N VAL A 66 -27.05 29.41 -9.43
CA VAL A 66 -27.58 30.14 -8.27
C VAL A 66 -26.50 31.09 -7.75
N TRP A 67 -26.83 32.38 -7.67
CA TRP A 67 -25.94 33.41 -7.12
C TRP A 67 -26.41 33.80 -5.73
N LYS A 68 -25.48 33.90 -4.78
CA LYS A 68 -25.73 34.37 -3.41
C LYS A 68 -25.03 35.72 -3.19
N ASP A 69 -25.57 36.55 -2.29
CA ASP A 69 -25.05 37.88 -1.92
C ASP A 69 -25.05 38.93 -3.05
N VAL A 70 -26.09 38.94 -3.90
CA VAL A 70 -26.20 39.92 -4.99
C VAL A 70 -26.71 41.27 -4.48
N ALA A 71 -26.00 42.36 -4.80
CA ALA A 71 -26.38 43.72 -4.39
C ALA A 71 -27.71 44.16 -5.05
N PRO A 72 -28.60 44.88 -4.33
CA PRO A 72 -29.85 45.38 -4.89
C PRO A 72 -29.60 46.30 -6.10
N GLY A 73 -30.27 46.03 -7.24
CA GLY A 73 -30.14 46.83 -8.47
C GLY A 73 -29.25 46.22 -9.57
N THR A 74 -28.70 45.03 -9.36
CA THR A 74 -27.84 44.34 -10.34
C THR A 74 -28.66 43.70 -11.48
N THR A 75 -28.29 43.96 -12.73
CA THR A 75 -28.90 43.33 -13.92
C THR A 75 -28.06 42.16 -14.43
N CYS A 76 -28.70 41.01 -14.66
CA CYS A 76 -28.09 39.85 -15.31
C CYS A 76 -28.43 39.83 -16.80
N GLN A 77 -27.44 39.61 -17.67
CA GLN A 77 -27.63 39.43 -19.11
C GLN A 77 -27.07 38.08 -19.56
N ASP A 78 -27.70 37.51 -20.60
CA ASP A 78 -27.17 36.37 -21.34
C ASP A 78 -26.28 36.90 -22.47
N ILE A 79 -24.98 36.61 -22.38
CA ILE A 79 -24.01 36.91 -23.44
C ILE A 79 -23.43 35.59 -23.90
N ASN A 80 -23.75 35.20 -25.14
CA ASN A 80 -23.29 33.97 -25.79
C ASN A 80 -23.55 32.67 -24.98
N GLY A 81 -24.70 32.57 -24.28
CA GLY A 81 -25.13 31.35 -23.60
C GLY A 81 -24.61 31.19 -22.18
N PHE A 82 -24.02 32.24 -21.60
CA PHE A 82 -23.56 32.26 -20.21
C PHE A 82 -24.22 33.39 -19.42
N ALA A 83 -24.82 33.05 -18.28
CA ALA A 83 -25.39 34.03 -17.36
C ALA A 83 -24.28 34.88 -16.73
N THR A 84 -24.24 36.17 -17.07
CA THR A 84 -23.18 37.09 -16.63
C THR A 84 -23.76 38.18 -15.74
N ILE A 85 -23.14 38.40 -14.58
CA ILE A 85 -23.42 39.56 -13.72
C ILE A 85 -22.69 40.78 -14.29
N VAL A 86 -23.43 41.81 -14.69
CA VAL A 86 -22.86 43.10 -15.08
C VAL A 86 -23.04 44.06 -13.91
N ASN A 87 -21.97 44.30 -13.16
CA ASN A 87 -21.98 45.32 -12.11
C ASN A 87 -21.76 46.69 -12.78
N MET A 88 -22.84 47.42 -13.08
CA MET A 88 -22.73 48.82 -13.52
C MET A 88 -22.46 49.70 -12.29
N GLY A 89 -21.23 49.67 -11.79
CA GLY A 89 -20.70 50.67 -10.87
C GLY A 89 -19.84 51.66 -11.65
N ASP A 90 -20.16 52.95 -11.56
CA ASP A 90 -19.56 54.06 -12.31
C ASP A 90 -18.01 54.10 -12.30
N GLY A 91 -17.37 53.55 -13.33
CA GLY A 91 -15.93 53.65 -13.56
C GLY A 91 -15.61 54.53 -14.77
N LYS A 92 -15.24 55.78 -14.56
CA LYS A 92 -14.65 56.63 -15.62
C LYS A 92 -13.18 56.23 -15.81
N CYS A 93 -12.76 56.04 -17.06
CA CYS A 93 -11.33 55.93 -17.39
C CYS A 93 -10.62 57.26 -17.06
N GLU A 94 -9.61 57.23 -16.18
CA GLU A 94 -8.67 58.36 -16.05
C GLU A 94 -7.68 58.37 -17.22
N LYS A 95 -7.27 59.58 -17.61
CA LYS A 95 -6.76 59.90 -18.96
C LYS A 95 -5.32 59.45 -19.24
N ASP A 96 -4.63 58.75 -18.32
CA ASP A 96 -3.17 58.51 -18.42
C ASP A 96 -2.73 57.04 -18.30
N GLY A 97 -3.56 56.09 -18.76
CA GLY A 97 -3.07 54.78 -19.27
C GLY A 97 -2.29 53.86 -18.31
N LYS A 98 -2.43 53.97 -16.98
CA LYS A 98 -1.82 53.05 -16.01
C LYS A 98 -2.85 52.12 -15.36
N LEU A 99 -2.48 50.85 -15.22
CA LEU A 99 -3.24 49.82 -14.50
C LEU A 99 -2.65 49.65 -13.09
N THR A 100 -3.49 49.56 -12.06
CA THR A 100 -3.13 49.14 -10.70
C THR A 100 -3.93 47.90 -10.33
N CYS A 101 -3.26 46.83 -9.89
CA CYS A 101 -3.88 45.52 -9.65
C CYS A 101 -4.33 45.33 -8.19
N HIS A 102 -5.56 44.87 -7.98
CA HIS A 102 -6.04 44.31 -6.71
C HIS A 102 -6.72 42.95 -6.93
N GLY A 103 -6.13 41.88 -6.37
CA GLY A 103 -6.81 40.59 -6.17
C GLY A 103 -7.01 39.71 -7.42
N HIS A 104 -7.10 38.40 -7.19
CA HIS A 104 -7.09 37.36 -8.22
C HIS A 104 -8.42 37.26 -8.98
N SER A 105 -8.67 38.07 -10.02
CA SER A 105 -9.62 37.76 -11.12
C SER A 105 -9.38 38.67 -12.34
N MET A 106 -9.53 38.12 -13.55
CA MET A 106 -9.41 38.70 -14.91
C MET A 106 -9.12 40.21 -15.10
N PHE A 107 -8.13 40.55 -15.94
CA PHE A 107 -7.80 41.91 -16.35
C PHE A 107 -8.29 42.24 -17.78
N GLY A 108 -8.87 43.43 -17.97
CA GLY A 108 -9.18 44.01 -19.28
C GLY A 108 -8.14 45.07 -19.68
N LEU A 109 -7.75 45.12 -20.96
CA LEU A 109 -6.90 46.17 -21.50
C LEU A 109 -7.77 47.29 -22.08
N CYS A 110 -7.40 48.54 -21.80
CA CYS A 110 -7.98 49.72 -22.43
C CYS A 110 -7.22 50.06 -23.71
N ASP A 111 -7.88 49.93 -24.86
CA ASP A 111 -7.39 50.50 -26.11
C ASP A 111 -8.45 51.48 -26.66
N LYS A 112 -8.06 52.74 -26.83
CA LYS A 112 -8.87 53.84 -27.40
C LYS A 112 -10.35 53.84 -26.96
N GLY A 113 -10.59 53.84 -25.65
CA GLY A 113 -11.93 54.02 -25.08
C GLY A 113 -12.84 52.80 -25.16
N THR A 114 -12.33 51.61 -25.50
CA THR A 114 -13.09 50.35 -25.45
C THR A 114 -12.32 49.31 -24.62
N VAL A 115 -13.01 48.64 -23.67
CA VAL A 115 -12.42 47.56 -22.86
C VAL A 115 -12.42 46.27 -23.67
N LYS A 116 -11.26 45.66 -23.88
CA LYS A 116 -11.14 44.30 -24.44
C LYS A 116 -10.64 43.33 -23.37
N TYR A 117 -11.33 42.20 -23.22
CA TYR A 117 -10.92 41.10 -22.35
C TYR A 117 -9.99 40.16 -23.11
N HIS A 118 -8.84 39.82 -22.52
CA HIS A 118 -7.94 38.79 -23.03
C HIS A 118 -7.84 37.63 -22.04
N THR A 119 -7.94 36.41 -22.54
CA THR A 119 -7.74 35.17 -21.78
C THR A 119 -6.24 34.94 -21.61
N VAL A 120 -5.74 34.90 -20.37
CA VAL A 120 -4.32 34.60 -20.07
C VAL A 120 -4.22 33.14 -19.59
N ALA A 121 -3.16 32.44 -20.00
CA ALA A 121 -2.92 31.04 -19.64
C ALA A 121 -2.84 30.82 -18.12
N ALA A 122 -3.38 29.69 -17.65
CA ALA A 122 -3.42 29.31 -16.25
C ALA A 122 -1.99 29.24 -15.66
N GLY A 123 -1.78 29.92 -14.50
CA GLY A 123 -0.51 29.90 -13.77
C GLY A 123 0.35 31.17 -13.88
N SER A 124 -0.14 32.23 -14.55
CA SER A 124 0.57 33.52 -14.59
C SER A 124 0.34 34.34 -13.31
N PHE A 125 1.38 35.02 -12.80
CA PHE A 125 1.27 35.95 -11.66
C PHE A 125 1.98 37.29 -11.97
N CYS A 126 1.66 38.33 -11.19
CA CYS A 126 2.27 39.65 -11.34
C CYS A 126 3.51 39.79 -10.47
N GLU A 127 4.61 40.29 -11.04
CA GLU A 127 5.81 40.70 -10.32
C GLU A 127 6.30 42.03 -10.91
N ASN A 128 6.47 43.07 -10.07
CA ASN A 128 6.89 44.43 -10.47
C ASN A 128 6.10 45.03 -11.65
N ASP A 129 4.77 45.02 -11.58
CA ASP A 129 3.86 45.55 -12.60
C ASP A 129 4.01 44.93 -14.00
N GLN A 130 4.53 43.70 -14.09
CA GLN A 130 4.61 42.90 -15.31
C GLN A 130 3.98 41.51 -15.12
N ILE A 131 3.43 40.94 -16.20
CA ILE A 131 2.87 39.58 -16.21
C ILE A 131 4.00 38.58 -16.46
N VAL A 132 4.19 37.62 -15.55
CA VAL A 132 5.18 36.54 -15.68
C VAL A 132 4.45 35.21 -15.88
N ALA A 133 4.79 34.48 -16.94
CA ALA A 133 4.25 33.14 -17.21
C ALA A 133 5.04 32.07 -16.46
N ALA A 134 4.35 31.07 -15.90
CA ALA A 134 4.99 29.90 -15.30
C ALA A 134 5.74 29.08 -16.37
N GLY A 135 7.05 29.26 -16.45
CA GLY A 135 7.92 28.56 -17.42
C GLY A 135 9.27 29.25 -17.70
N SER A 136 9.51 30.46 -17.21
CA SER A 136 10.74 31.21 -17.48
C SER A 136 11.75 31.15 -16.33
N TYR A 137 12.39 30.00 -16.11
CA TYR A 137 13.68 29.95 -15.41
C TYR A 137 14.69 29.17 -16.25
N ALA A 138 15.46 29.92 -17.06
CA ALA A 138 16.72 29.46 -17.61
C ALA A 138 17.84 30.35 -17.02
N ILE A 139 18.75 29.69 -16.31
CA ILE A 139 20.20 29.97 -16.18
C ILE A 139 20.61 31.45 -16.14
N ARG A 140 20.95 31.96 -14.94
CA ARG A 140 21.85 33.12 -14.79
C ARG A 140 23.29 32.66 -15.02
N GLU A 141 23.82 32.87 -16.22
CA GLU A 141 25.28 32.88 -16.45
C GLU A 141 25.84 34.25 -16.07
N SER A 142 26.90 34.25 -15.27
CA SER A 142 27.70 35.43 -14.96
C SER A 142 28.56 35.81 -16.16
N THR A 143 28.45 37.05 -16.62
CA THR A 143 29.35 37.66 -17.58
C THR A 143 30.78 37.77 -17.03
N ARG A 144 31.75 37.17 -17.73
CA ARG A 144 33.13 37.71 -17.83
C ARG A 144 33.66 37.52 -19.24
N SER A 145 34.09 38.63 -19.83
CA SER A 145 34.61 38.76 -21.20
C SER A 145 35.94 38.05 -21.43
N SER A 146 36.15 37.48 -22.62
CA SER A 146 37.22 37.89 -23.55
C SER A 146 37.29 37.03 -24.82
N ASN A 147 37.26 37.72 -25.97
CA ASN A 147 37.96 37.47 -27.24
C ASN A 147 37.70 36.22 -28.11
N ALA A 148 37.18 36.51 -29.32
CA ALA A 148 37.66 36.14 -30.67
C ALA A 148 38.19 34.71 -30.90
N THR A 149 37.81 33.94 -31.94
CA THR A 149 37.80 34.28 -33.37
C THR A 149 37.22 33.08 -34.17
N ASN A 150 36.53 33.34 -35.29
CA ASN A 150 36.53 32.62 -36.57
C ASN A 150 36.63 31.07 -36.61
N GLN A 151 35.63 30.37 -37.18
CA GLN A 151 35.60 29.95 -38.60
C GLN A 151 34.43 28.99 -38.93
N THR A 152 34.16 28.94 -40.23
CA THR A 152 33.02 28.44 -41.02
C THR A 152 32.88 26.92 -41.19
N ALA A 153 31.60 26.49 -41.29
CA ALA A 153 30.97 25.50 -42.19
C ALA A 153 31.71 24.23 -42.67
N THR A 154 31.05 23.07 -42.59
CA THR A 154 30.61 22.27 -43.77
C THR A 154 29.75 21.05 -43.39
N ALA A 155 28.84 20.70 -44.29
CA ALA A 155 27.89 19.59 -44.21
C ALA A 155 28.38 18.35 -44.98
N GLY A 156 27.92 17.15 -44.60
CA GLY A 156 28.17 15.91 -45.35
C GLY A 156 27.47 14.66 -44.78
N SER A 157 26.34 14.33 -45.40
CA SER A 157 25.44 13.15 -45.42
C SER A 157 25.97 11.69 -45.18
N PRO A 158 25.05 10.67 -45.10
CA PRO A 158 25.04 9.56 -44.12
C PRO A 158 25.27 8.13 -44.69
N TYR A 159 25.43 7.12 -43.83
CA TYR A 159 25.32 5.67 -44.14
C TYR A 159 24.78 4.88 -42.91
N THR A 160 23.57 4.29 -42.92
CA THR A 160 23.09 2.92 -43.30
C THR A 160 23.26 1.79 -42.26
N ILE A 161 22.14 1.08 -42.02
CA ILE A 161 21.92 -0.11 -41.16
C ILE A 161 22.17 -1.40 -41.98
N PRO A 162 22.54 -2.53 -41.33
CA PRO A 162 22.07 -3.84 -41.79
C PRO A 162 21.45 -4.71 -40.68
N GLY A 163 20.47 -5.52 -41.09
CA GLY A 163 19.59 -6.35 -40.26
C GLY A 163 20.04 -7.80 -40.00
N SER A 164 19.17 -8.49 -39.27
CA SER A 164 19.24 -9.87 -38.78
C SER A 164 19.14 -10.97 -39.86
N PRO A 165 19.44 -12.23 -39.50
CA PRO A 165 18.44 -13.29 -39.67
C PRO A 165 18.36 -14.34 -38.53
N LEU A 166 17.26 -15.12 -38.60
CA LEU A 166 16.76 -16.18 -37.71
C LEU A 166 17.30 -17.60 -38.03
N ALA A 167 17.05 -18.53 -37.08
CA ALA A 167 16.98 -20.01 -37.16
C ALA A 167 18.33 -20.78 -37.17
N SER A 168 18.54 -21.99 -36.61
CA SER A 168 17.72 -23.05 -36.01
C SER A 168 18.62 -24.15 -35.38
N GLN A 169 18.09 -24.88 -34.39
CA GLN A 169 18.26 -26.33 -34.11
C GLN A 169 19.58 -26.97 -33.58
N GLN A 170 19.38 -27.70 -32.47
CA GLN A 170 19.78 -29.09 -32.16
C GLN A 170 21.17 -29.48 -31.58
N THR A 171 21.14 -29.76 -30.26
CA THR A 171 21.51 -31.00 -29.53
C THR A 171 22.93 -31.62 -29.54
N LYS A 172 23.38 -31.90 -28.29
CA LYS A 172 24.15 -33.08 -27.78
C LYS A 172 25.60 -33.21 -28.29
N THR A 173 26.64 -33.54 -27.52
CA THR A 173 26.84 -34.24 -26.24
C THR A 173 28.32 -34.03 -25.84
N ASN A 174 28.64 -33.76 -24.58
CA ASN A 174 30.02 -33.77 -24.06
C ASN A 174 30.30 -35.06 -23.27
N GLY A 175 31.42 -35.72 -23.58
CA GLY A 175 31.98 -36.83 -22.82
C GLY A 175 33.10 -36.37 -21.87
N VAL A 176 32.89 -36.60 -20.57
CA VAL A 176 33.70 -37.45 -19.66
C VAL A 176 35.23 -37.24 -19.55
N ASN A 177 35.65 -36.80 -18.33
CA ASN A 177 36.80 -37.25 -17.48
C ASN A 177 38.27 -36.88 -17.88
N VAL A 178 39.30 -36.72 -17.03
CA VAL A 178 39.67 -37.08 -15.63
C VAL A 178 40.68 -36.04 -15.05
N ALA A 179 40.67 -35.94 -13.71
CA ALA A 179 41.62 -35.44 -12.70
C ALA A 179 43.15 -35.31 -12.97
N ALA A 180 43.83 -34.41 -12.23
CA ALA A 180 44.67 -34.74 -11.06
C ALA A 180 45.61 -33.58 -10.62
N SER A 181 45.66 -33.35 -9.29
CA SER A 181 46.69 -32.65 -8.49
C SER A 181 48.06 -33.40 -8.52
N PRO A 182 49.22 -32.89 -8.03
CA PRO A 182 49.39 -32.23 -6.72
C PRO A 182 50.52 -31.17 -6.52
N VAL A 183 50.50 -30.60 -5.30
CA VAL A 183 51.42 -29.65 -4.63
C VAL A 183 52.79 -30.30 -4.28
N PRO A 184 53.86 -29.51 -4.02
CA PRO A 184 54.45 -29.54 -2.66
C PRO A 184 55.04 -28.20 -2.12
N HIS A 185 54.80 -27.99 -0.81
CA HIS A 185 55.61 -27.46 0.31
C HIS A 185 56.79 -26.47 0.17
N GLY A 186 56.84 -25.52 1.14
CA GLY A 186 58.06 -24.90 1.69
C GLY A 186 57.77 -23.90 2.83
N ASN A 187 58.36 -24.09 4.01
CA ASN A 187 58.00 -23.48 5.30
C ASN A 187 59.11 -22.56 5.86
N SER A 188 58.76 -21.77 6.89
CA SER A 188 59.59 -21.23 8.01
C SER A 188 60.24 -19.83 7.92
N GLY A 189 60.10 -19.05 9.02
CA GLY A 189 61.07 -18.02 9.41
C GLY A 189 60.61 -16.78 10.20
N SER A 190 60.27 -16.94 11.50
CA SER A 190 60.58 -16.07 12.66
C SER A 190 60.52 -14.51 12.65
N GLN A 191 59.76 -13.98 13.63
CA GLN A 191 59.74 -12.67 14.31
C GLN A 191 61.11 -12.15 14.85
N PRO A 192 61.32 -10.84 15.16
CA PRO A 192 60.79 -10.20 16.38
C PRO A 192 60.30 -8.74 16.29
N ALA A 193 59.50 -8.38 17.30
CA ALA A 193 58.86 -7.10 17.57
C ALA A 193 59.80 -5.97 18.04
N TYR A 194 59.42 -4.72 17.75
CA TYR A 194 59.73 -3.54 18.55
C TYR A 194 58.50 -2.64 18.61
N GLY A 195 58.08 -2.30 19.83
CA GLY A 195 56.97 -1.38 20.10
C GLY A 195 57.40 0.08 20.02
N ASN A 196 56.44 0.96 19.76
CA ASN A 196 56.48 2.31 20.28
C ASN A 196 55.06 2.84 20.48
N SER A 197 54.85 3.51 21.61
CA SER A 197 53.58 4.05 22.07
C SER A 197 53.65 5.58 22.10
N GLY A 198 52.55 6.25 21.73
CA GLY A 198 52.34 7.69 21.84
C GLY A 198 51.02 8.15 21.17
N PRO A 199 50.30 9.17 21.69
CA PRO A 199 48.85 9.06 21.95
C PRO A 199 47.98 10.09 21.16
N PRO A 200 46.71 10.36 21.55
CA PRO A 200 45.50 10.12 20.76
C PRO A 200 45.04 11.32 19.91
N ALA A 201 44.47 11.05 18.72
CA ALA A 201 43.71 12.04 17.95
C ALA A 201 42.22 11.95 18.29
N SER A 202 41.70 12.98 18.95
CA SER A 202 40.28 13.21 19.20
C SER A 202 39.57 13.80 17.99
N ASN A 203 38.33 13.34 17.77
CA ASN A 203 37.22 13.98 17.04
C ASN A 203 37.48 14.43 15.59
N GLY A 204 37.27 13.49 14.67
CA GLY A 204 37.03 13.76 13.26
C GLY A 204 35.76 13.05 12.80
N ASN A 205 34.74 13.85 12.50
CA ASN A 205 33.48 13.48 11.87
C ASN A 205 33.73 12.68 10.57
N SER A 206 33.63 11.34 10.61
CA SER A 206 33.74 10.50 9.41
C SER A 206 32.35 10.28 8.79
N GLY A 207 31.87 11.28 8.06
CA GLY A 207 30.97 11.00 6.96
C GLY A 207 31.72 10.12 5.98
N SER A 208 31.32 8.85 5.85
CA SER A 208 31.80 7.98 4.78
C SER A 208 31.58 8.70 3.45
N PRO A 209 32.60 8.85 2.60
CA PRO A 209 32.40 9.40 1.27
C PRO A 209 31.48 8.44 0.51
N ALA A 210 30.38 8.97 -0.04
CA ALA A 210 29.64 8.27 -1.08
C ALA A 210 30.65 7.91 -2.17
N SER A 211 30.92 6.61 -2.33
CA SER A 211 31.78 6.09 -3.37
C SER A 211 31.27 6.60 -4.72
N CYS A 212 32.06 7.45 -5.36
CA CYS A 212 31.84 7.86 -6.73
C CYS A 212 32.13 6.64 -7.61
N GLY A 213 31.10 5.84 -7.90
CA GLY A 213 31.21 4.76 -8.87
C GLY A 213 31.67 5.33 -10.22
N TYR A 214 32.79 4.81 -10.74
CA TYR A 214 33.16 5.02 -12.14
C TYR A 214 31.97 4.64 -13.04
N PRO A 215 31.68 5.41 -14.11
CA PRO A 215 30.69 4.98 -15.11
C PRO A 215 31.09 3.61 -15.66
N GLY A 216 30.34 2.56 -15.31
CA GLY A 216 30.53 1.19 -15.80
C GLY A 216 30.92 0.12 -14.78
N GLY A 217 31.16 0.46 -13.50
CA GLY A 217 31.33 -0.55 -12.43
C GLY A 217 29.99 -1.16 -11.96
N PRO A 218 29.99 -2.36 -11.34
CA PRO A 218 28.79 -2.90 -10.70
C PRO A 218 28.32 -1.94 -9.58
N ALA A 219 27.02 -1.92 -9.29
CA ALA A 219 26.49 -1.10 -8.20
C ALA A 219 27.08 -1.61 -6.87
N THR A 220 27.83 -0.79 -6.14
CA THR A 220 28.50 -1.21 -4.90
C THR A 220 27.92 -0.50 -3.69
N ALA A 221 27.74 -1.23 -2.58
CA ALA A 221 27.42 -0.66 -1.28
C ALA A 221 28.27 -1.30 -0.17
N THR A 222 28.65 -0.52 0.84
CA THR A 222 29.39 -1.00 2.01
C THR A 222 28.45 -1.04 3.20
N LEU A 223 28.19 -2.23 3.71
CA LEU A 223 27.37 -2.50 4.88
C LEU A 223 28.25 -2.70 6.11
N ASP A 224 27.64 -2.76 7.29
CA ASP A 224 28.34 -3.13 8.52
C ASP A 224 28.85 -4.59 8.50
N ALA A 225 28.18 -5.46 7.75
CA ALA A 225 28.60 -6.85 7.55
C ALA A 225 29.65 -7.03 6.44
N GLY A 226 29.85 -6.08 5.54
CA GLY A 226 30.79 -6.23 4.42
C GLY A 226 30.36 -5.48 3.15
N VAL A 227 31.13 -5.67 2.07
CA VAL A 227 30.86 -5.04 0.78
C VAL A 227 29.94 -5.92 -0.06
N ILE A 228 28.99 -5.30 -0.78
CA ILE A 228 28.10 -5.99 -1.72
C ILE A 228 28.17 -5.39 -3.12
N HIS A 229 28.01 -6.23 -4.13
CA HIS A 229 27.85 -5.83 -5.53
C HIS A 229 26.46 -6.22 -6.06
N GLY A 230 25.69 -5.23 -6.45
CA GLY A 230 24.41 -5.37 -7.11
C GLY A 230 24.50 -5.24 -8.63
N THR A 231 23.32 -5.19 -9.24
CA THR A 231 23.12 -4.91 -10.66
C THR A 231 22.38 -3.58 -10.84
N SER A 232 22.15 -3.15 -12.08
CA SER A 232 21.35 -1.96 -12.37
C SER A 232 20.36 -2.25 -13.49
N THR A 233 19.22 -1.57 -13.47
CA THR A 233 18.24 -1.58 -14.57
C THR A 233 18.05 -0.18 -15.12
N SER A 234 17.73 -0.08 -16.41
CA SER A 234 17.46 1.19 -17.09
C SER A 234 15.96 1.33 -17.38
N LEU A 235 15.41 2.47 -17.02
CA LEU A 235 14.03 2.89 -17.25
C LEU A 235 14.06 4.28 -17.92
N PRO A 236 14.34 4.36 -19.23
CA PRO A 236 14.66 5.63 -19.91
C PRO A 236 13.59 6.72 -19.78
N SER A 237 12.32 6.33 -19.68
CA SER A 237 11.19 7.26 -19.52
C SER A 237 10.99 7.76 -18.09
N ALA A 238 11.71 7.22 -17.10
CA ALA A 238 11.58 7.62 -15.70
C ALA A 238 12.48 8.83 -15.37
N PRO A 239 12.05 9.71 -14.44
CA PRO A 239 12.87 10.82 -13.94
C PRO A 239 14.22 10.36 -13.37
N GLN A 240 14.26 9.18 -12.75
CA GLN A 240 15.49 8.50 -12.36
C GLN A 240 15.72 7.31 -13.30
N PRO A 241 16.45 7.49 -14.42
CA PRO A 241 16.49 6.51 -15.50
C PRO A 241 17.30 5.26 -15.18
N ILE A 242 18.09 5.25 -14.11
CA ILE A 242 18.90 4.11 -13.69
C ILE A 242 18.60 3.80 -12.23
N VAL A 243 18.26 2.54 -11.95
CA VAL A 243 18.02 2.03 -10.59
C VAL A 243 18.99 0.90 -10.30
N ASN A 244 19.74 1.02 -9.21
CA ASN A 244 20.57 -0.03 -8.65
C ASN A 244 19.69 -1.04 -7.91
N LYS A 245 19.92 -2.32 -8.16
CA LYS A 245 19.22 -3.46 -7.57
C LYS A 245 20.22 -4.31 -6.80
N PHE A 246 20.00 -4.45 -5.50
CA PHE A 246 20.72 -5.36 -4.64
C PHE A 246 19.73 -6.44 -4.21
N LEU A 247 19.80 -7.60 -4.88
CA LEU A 247 18.84 -8.68 -4.75
C LEU A 247 19.47 -9.82 -3.95
N GLY A 248 18.82 -10.23 -2.85
CA GLY A 248 19.33 -11.32 -2.02
C GLY A 248 20.39 -10.90 -1.01
N VAL A 249 20.25 -9.72 -0.39
CA VAL A 249 21.14 -9.25 0.68
C VAL A 249 20.80 -9.99 1.99
N PRO A 250 21.73 -10.74 2.60
CA PRO A 250 21.47 -11.40 3.88
C PRO A 250 21.33 -10.36 4.99
N PHE A 251 20.18 -10.34 5.66
CA PHE A 251 19.93 -9.47 6.82
C PHE A 251 19.99 -10.22 8.15
N ALA A 252 20.06 -11.55 8.10
CA ALA A 252 20.23 -12.45 9.23
C ALA A 252 21.24 -13.56 8.87
N ALA A 253 21.74 -14.26 9.88
CA ALA A 253 22.41 -15.55 9.69
C ALA A 253 21.37 -16.61 9.24
N PRO A 254 21.80 -17.70 8.56
CA PRO A 254 20.92 -18.82 8.26
C PRO A 254 20.17 -19.27 9.52
N PRO A 255 18.83 -19.35 9.49
CA PRO A 255 18.06 -19.49 10.72
C PRO A 255 18.26 -20.86 11.34
N LYS A 256 18.57 -20.88 12.63
CA LYS A 256 18.41 -22.08 13.43
C LYS A 256 16.91 -22.33 13.63
N ARG A 257 16.42 -23.48 13.16
CA ARG A 257 14.99 -23.80 13.19
C ARG A 257 14.39 -23.61 14.59
N PHE A 258 13.23 -22.96 14.61
CA PHE A 258 12.45 -22.62 15.81
C PHE A 258 13.22 -21.77 16.84
N SER A 259 14.20 -20.98 16.40
CA SER A 259 14.96 -20.05 17.25
C SER A 259 14.86 -18.61 16.70
N PRO A 260 14.94 -17.58 17.58
CA PRO A 260 15.03 -16.19 17.15
C PRO A 260 16.12 -15.96 16.08
N PRO A 261 15.92 -15.03 15.14
CA PRO A 261 16.93 -14.76 14.12
C PRO A 261 18.13 -14.03 14.71
N GLU A 262 19.30 -14.29 14.15
CA GLU A 262 20.57 -13.67 14.57
C GLU A 262 21.12 -12.78 13.44
N LYS A 263 21.91 -11.76 13.80
CA LYS A 263 22.58 -10.91 12.81
C LYS A 263 23.54 -11.74 11.95
N PRO A 264 23.71 -11.39 10.66
CA PRO A 264 24.66 -12.10 9.81
C PRO A 264 26.08 -11.90 10.32
N GLN A 265 26.94 -12.89 10.13
CA GLN A 265 28.37 -12.73 10.33
C GLN A 265 28.94 -11.75 9.30
N SER A 266 29.98 -11.01 9.66
CA SER A 266 30.70 -10.16 8.71
C SER A 266 31.47 -11.00 7.69
N TRP A 267 31.53 -10.55 6.45
CA TRP A 267 32.25 -11.19 5.35
C TRP A 267 33.50 -10.35 5.02
N PRO A 268 34.68 -10.96 4.92
CA PRO A 268 35.91 -10.24 4.57
C PRO A 268 35.96 -9.85 3.10
N GLU A 269 35.34 -10.66 2.23
CA GLU A 269 35.32 -10.47 0.79
C GLU A 269 33.97 -9.93 0.32
N PRO A 270 33.92 -9.09 -0.74
CA PRO A 270 32.68 -8.65 -1.34
C PRO A 270 31.81 -9.82 -1.82
N ILE A 271 30.49 -9.72 -1.67
CA ILE A 271 29.53 -10.71 -2.20
C ILE A 271 28.64 -10.12 -3.30
N ASP A 272 28.31 -10.94 -4.29
CA ASP A 272 27.38 -10.58 -5.36
C ASP A 272 25.92 -10.83 -4.92
N VAL A 273 25.10 -9.79 -5.02
CA VAL A 273 23.66 -9.75 -4.67
C VAL A 273 22.86 -9.33 -5.91
N THR A 274 22.92 -10.16 -6.95
CA THR A 274 22.38 -9.85 -8.29
C THR A 274 21.10 -10.64 -8.64
N SER A 275 20.67 -11.57 -7.79
CA SER A 275 19.48 -12.41 -7.99
C SER A 275 18.66 -12.57 -6.71
N TYR A 276 17.35 -12.75 -6.86
CA TYR A 276 16.48 -13.07 -5.74
C TYR A 276 16.90 -14.40 -5.09
N LYS A 277 16.81 -14.45 -3.76
CA LYS A 277 17.06 -15.65 -2.96
C LYS A 277 15.76 -16.43 -2.71
N PRO A 278 15.84 -17.70 -2.31
CA PRO A 278 14.66 -18.53 -2.07
C PRO A 278 13.65 -17.87 -1.12
N ALA A 279 12.38 -18.18 -1.34
CA ALA A 279 11.31 -17.94 -0.38
C ALA A 279 11.54 -18.79 0.87
N CYS A 280 10.99 -18.35 2.01
CA CYS A 280 10.84 -19.25 3.15
C CYS A 280 9.84 -20.36 2.82
N ILE A 281 9.95 -21.50 3.51
CA ILE A 281 9.05 -22.66 3.30
C ILE A 281 7.59 -22.21 3.41
N GLN A 282 6.80 -22.40 2.34
CA GLN A 282 5.42 -21.93 2.23
C GLN A 282 4.41 -23.02 2.61
N GLN A 283 3.18 -22.63 2.94
CA GLN A 283 2.07 -23.55 3.19
C GLN A 283 0.86 -23.18 2.34
N PHE A 284 0.26 -24.18 1.69
CA PHE A 284 -1.02 -24.07 0.99
C PHE A 284 -1.93 -25.25 1.38
N SER A 285 -2.76 -25.03 2.39
CA SER A 285 -3.57 -26.05 3.05
C SER A 285 -4.63 -26.71 2.16
N TYR A 286 -4.96 -27.96 2.50
CA TYR A 286 -6.00 -28.76 1.85
C TYR A 286 -7.43 -28.23 2.15
N PRO A 287 -8.46 -28.65 1.40
CA PRO A 287 -8.46 -29.65 0.33
C PRO A 287 -7.67 -29.22 -0.92
N LYS A 288 -7.17 -30.21 -1.69
CA LYS A 288 -6.30 -29.98 -2.86
C LYS A 288 -6.83 -28.91 -3.83
N VAL A 289 -8.13 -28.88 -4.08
CA VAL A 289 -8.77 -27.88 -4.97
C VAL A 289 -8.53 -26.44 -4.48
N ARG A 290 -8.62 -26.21 -3.16
CA ARG A 290 -8.33 -24.91 -2.54
C ARG A 290 -6.84 -24.58 -2.60
N SER A 291 -5.98 -25.56 -2.31
CA SER A 291 -4.52 -25.43 -2.42
C SER A 291 -4.09 -25.06 -3.84
N ASP A 292 -4.59 -25.77 -4.86
CA ASP A 292 -4.28 -25.54 -6.26
C ASP A 292 -4.76 -24.16 -6.72
N PHE A 293 -5.96 -23.74 -6.31
CA PHE A 293 -6.47 -22.40 -6.59
C PHE A 293 -5.58 -21.32 -5.98
N ALA A 294 -5.26 -21.43 -4.68
CA ALA A 294 -4.40 -20.45 -4.01
C ALA A 294 -3.01 -20.36 -4.68
N LYS A 295 -2.40 -21.49 -5.03
CA LYS A 295 -1.13 -21.53 -5.77
C LYS A 295 -1.23 -20.87 -7.15
N SER A 296 -2.33 -21.08 -7.86
CA SER A 296 -2.54 -20.50 -9.20
C SER A 296 -2.61 -18.96 -9.18
N VAL A 297 -3.14 -18.38 -8.10
CA VAL A 297 -3.27 -16.93 -7.97
C VAL A 297 -2.01 -16.32 -7.35
N PHE A 298 -1.53 -16.87 -6.25
CA PHE A 298 -0.54 -16.22 -5.39
C PHE A 298 0.88 -16.79 -5.52
N ASN A 299 1.06 -17.95 -6.16
CA ASN A 299 2.33 -18.67 -6.20
C ASN A 299 2.72 -19.12 -7.62
N THR A 300 2.44 -18.30 -8.62
CA THR A 300 2.74 -18.59 -10.03
C THR A 300 3.62 -17.50 -10.67
N PRO A 301 4.84 -17.83 -11.14
CA PRO A 301 5.52 -19.11 -10.94
C PRO A 301 5.85 -19.36 -9.46
N ALA A 302 5.94 -20.64 -9.07
CA ALA A 302 6.33 -21.00 -7.72
C ALA A 302 7.81 -20.62 -7.49
N PRO A 303 8.16 -19.98 -6.36
CA PRO A 303 9.54 -19.68 -6.04
C PRO A 303 10.29 -20.95 -5.63
N GLU A 304 11.62 -20.88 -5.66
CA GLU A 304 12.44 -21.82 -4.89
C GLU A 304 12.19 -21.57 -3.40
N GLU A 305 12.12 -22.64 -2.59
CA GLU A 305 11.89 -22.57 -1.15
C GLU A 305 13.12 -23.12 -0.39
N SER A 306 13.51 -22.46 0.70
CA SER A 306 14.61 -22.88 1.58
C SER A 306 14.34 -22.46 3.04
N GLU A 307 14.94 -23.15 4.01
CA GLU A 307 15.03 -22.62 5.38
C GLU A 307 16.04 -21.46 5.47
N ASP A 308 17.10 -21.50 4.67
CA ASP A 308 17.99 -20.34 4.48
C ASP A 308 17.31 -19.32 3.55
N CYS A 309 16.41 -18.51 4.12
CA CYS A 309 15.54 -17.60 3.38
C CYS A 309 15.56 -16.14 3.88
N LEU A 310 16.33 -15.81 4.92
CA LEU A 310 16.33 -14.48 5.55
C LEU A 310 17.19 -13.45 4.80
N TYR A 311 16.69 -13.11 3.62
CA TYR A 311 17.26 -12.14 2.69
C TYR A 311 16.29 -10.99 2.42
N LEU A 312 16.83 -9.84 2.04
CA LEU A 312 16.07 -8.69 1.58
C LEU A 312 16.60 -8.16 0.24
N ASN A 313 15.81 -7.32 -0.42
CA ASN A 313 16.17 -6.67 -1.67
C ASN A 313 16.11 -5.15 -1.50
N VAL A 314 17.02 -4.41 -2.15
CA VAL A 314 17.04 -2.95 -2.15
C VAL A 314 17.03 -2.43 -3.59
N TYR A 315 16.10 -1.53 -3.88
CA TYR A 315 15.99 -0.81 -5.14
C TYR A 315 16.24 0.67 -4.87
N SER A 316 17.32 1.22 -5.44
CA SER A 316 17.73 2.61 -5.19
C SER A 316 18.06 3.34 -6.48
N PRO A 317 17.55 4.55 -6.72
CA PRO A 317 18.00 5.40 -7.82
C PRO A 317 19.52 5.60 -7.78
N SER A 318 20.19 5.48 -8.93
CA SER A 318 21.66 5.65 -8.99
C SER A 318 22.10 7.12 -8.94
N SER A 319 21.17 8.05 -9.14
CA SER A 319 21.43 9.48 -9.06
C SER A 319 21.83 9.89 -7.64
N PRO A 320 22.64 10.96 -7.48
CA PRO A 320 23.03 11.48 -6.18
C PRO A 320 21.81 11.69 -5.28
N ALA A 321 21.88 11.17 -4.05
CA ALA A 321 20.82 11.34 -3.07
C ALA A 321 20.77 12.79 -2.56
N PRO A 322 19.60 13.28 -2.12
CA PRO A 322 19.50 14.52 -1.35
C PRO A 322 20.37 14.44 -0.08
N ALA A 323 20.79 15.60 0.43
CA ALA A 323 21.69 15.69 1.59
C ALA A 323 21.14 15.00 2.86
N ASP A 324 19.82 14.95 3.04
CA ASP A 324 19.15 14.32 4.17
C ASP A 324 18.65 12.89 3.88
N GLY A 325 19.06 12.34 2.72
CA GLY A 325 18.71 11.00 2.25
C GLY A 325 17.29 10.87 1.70
N ARG A 326 17.09 9.88 0.82
CA ARG A 326 15.79 9.53 0.26
C ARG A 326 14.86 8.93 1.32
N SER A 327 13.55 9.04 1.08
CA SER A 327 12.56 8.31 1.87
C SER A 327 12.64 6.81 1.53
N VAL A 328 12.44 5.97 2.54
CA VAL A 328 12.57 4.51 2.43
C VAL A 328 11.19 3.88 2.64
N LEU A 329 10.72 3.16 1.64
CA LEU A 329 9.51 2.34 1.69
C LEU A 329 9.93 0.90 2.01
N PHE A 330 9.55 0.39 3.18
CA PHE A 330 9.87 -0.96 3.65
C PHE A 330 8.67 -1.89 3.51
N TRP A 331 8.72 -2.77 2.51
CA TRP A 331 7.64 -3.68 2.12
C TRP A 331 7.65 -4.95 2.95
N ILE A 332 6.52 -5.24 3.60
CA ILE A 332 6.22 -6.54 4.23
C ILE A 332 5.11 -7.21 3.41
N TYR A 333 5.39 -8.38 2.84
CA TYR A 333 4.41 -9.08 2.00
C TYR A 333 3.30 -9.76 2.81
N GLY A 334 2.15 -9.93 2.15
CA GLY A 334 1.01 -10.71 2.60
C GLY A 334 1.11 -12.21 2.27
N GLY A 335 0.07 -12.96 2.66
CA GLY A 335 -0.02 -14.41 2.46
C GLY A 335 -0.35 -15.18 3.74
N SER A 336 -1.26 -14.62 4.56
CA SER A 336 -1.77 -15.21 5.81
C SER A 336 -0.71 -15.62 6.84
N LEU A 337 0.52 -15.10 6.76
CA LEU A 337 1.69 -15.60 7.51
C LEU A 337 2.09 -17.04 7.16
N GLU A 338 1.52 -17.63 6.11
CA GLU A 338 1.72 -19.02 5.68
C GLU A 338 2.60 -19.13 4.43
N PHE A 339 2.54 -18.14 3.56
CA PHE A 339 3.24 -18.08 2.29
C PHE A 339 3.57 -16.64 1.90
N GLY A 340 4.42 -16.47 0.89
CA GLY A 340 4.80 -15.18 0.31
C GLY A 340 6.31 -15.09 0.20
N ASN A 341 6.82 -14.12 -0.57
CA ASN A 341 8.26 -13.89 -0.69
C ASN A 341 8.59 -12.48 -1.19
N ALA A 342 9.74 -11.97 -0.77
CA ALA A 342 10.26 -10.66 -1.11
C ALA A 342 10.72 -10.52 -2.58
N GLY A 343 10.99 -11.65 -3.24
CA GLY A 343 11.44 -11.72 -4.63
C GLY A 343 10.31 -11.81 -5.66
N ASN A 344 9.04 -11.69 -5.23
CA ASN A 344 7.90 -11.78 -6.12
C ASN A 344 7.92 -10.60 -7.12
N ALA A 345 7.74 -10.90 -8.40
CA ALA A 345 7.80 -9.89 -9.46
C ALA A 345 6.76 -8.76 -9.31
N ASN A 346 5.65 -9.00 -8.61
CA ASN A 346 4.68 -7.94 -8.31
C ASN A 346 5.25 -6.87 -7.35
N TYR A 347 6.30 -7.19 -6.60
CA TYR A 347 6.95 -6.30 -5.64
C TYR A 347 8.29 -5.73 -6.14
N ASP A 348 8.62 -5.88 -7.44
CA ASP A 348 9.83 -5.28 -8.00
C ASP A 348 9.76 -3.75 -7.85
N GLY A 349 10.56 -3.22 -6.92
CA GLY A 349 10.55 -1.81 -6.56
C GLY A 349 11.20 -0.88 -7.59
N SER A 350 11.72 -1.40 -8.72
CA SER A 350 12.47 -0.58 -9.67
C SER A 350 11.66 0.57 -10.24
N ILE A 351 10.39 0.32 -10.61
CA ILE A 351 9.52 1.34 -11.21
C ILE A 351 9.14 2.39 -10.18
N LEU A 352 8.71 1.97 -8.99
CA LEU A 352 8.36 2.88 -7.90
C LEU A 352 9.56 3.76 -7.50
N ALA A 353 10.75 3.17 -7.33
CA ALA A 353 11.98 3.89 -7.04
C ALA A 353 12.34 4.89 -8.14
N ALA A 354 12.24 4.48 -9.42
CA ALA A 354 12.60 5.31 -10.56
C ALA A 354 11.69 6.52 -10.77
N TYR A 355 10.38 6.31 -10.65
CA TYR A 355 9.38 7.36 -10.88
C TYR A 355 9.21 8.29 -9.70
N GLN A 356 9.40 7.78 -8.48
CA GLN A 356 9.10 8.53 -7.28
C GLN A 356 10.33 8.97 -6.49
N ASP A 357 11.56 8.67 -6.92
CA ASP A 357 12.80 9.06 -6.22
C ASP A 357 12.75 8.67 -4.72
N VAL A 358 12.54 7.38 -4.49
CA VAL A 358 12.48 6.73 -3.17
C VAL A 358 13.32 5.46 -3.19
N ILE A 359 13.69 4.97 -2.00
CA ILE A 359 14.25 3.62 -1.87
C ILE A 359 13.13 2.66 -1.52
N VAL A 360 13.11 1.50 -2.18
CA VAL A 360 12.20 0.41 -1.84
C VAL A 360 13.02 -0.74 -1.29
N VAL A 361 12.59 -1.29 -0.15
CA VAL A 361 13.18 -2.49 0.47
C VAL A 361 12.09 -3.55 0.56
N THR A 362 12.34 -4.77 0.08
CA THR A 362 11.43 -5.93 0.28
C THR A 362 12.12 -6.97 1.16
N VAL A 363 11.43 -7.52 2.16
CA VAL A 363 12.04 -8.41 3.18
C VAL A 363 11.36 -9.77 3.25
N ASN A 364 12.14 -10.85 3.36
CA ASN A 364 11.63 -12.17 3.73
C ASN A 364 11.43 -12.31 5.24
N TYR A 365 10.42 -13.08 5.64
CA TYR A 365 10.23 -13.52 7.01
C TYR A 365 9.73 -14.97 7.02
N ARG A 366 10.09 -15.74 8.06
CA ARG A 366 9.63 -17.13 8.18
C ARG A 366 8.12 -17.19 8.34
N THR A 367 7.51 -18.15 7.68
CA THR A 367 6.07 -18.38 7.61
C THR A 367 5.68 -19.69 8.29
N ASN A 368 4.37 -19.91 8.50
CA ASN A 368 3.75 -21.11 9.07
C ASN A 368 4.48 -21.64 10.32
N VAL A 369 4.57 -22.96 10.52
CA VAL A 369 5.24 -23.56 11.68
C VAL A 369 6.70 -23.12 11.82
N PHE A 370 7.40 -22.80 10.72
CA PHE A 370 8.80 -22.33 10.79
C PHE A 370 8.92 -20.91 11.37
N GLY A 371 7.90 -20.08 11.19
CA GLY A 371 7.83 -18.71 11.70
C GLY A 371 7.03 -18.54 12.99
N PHE A 372 6.12 -19.46 13.30
CA PHE A 372 5.13 -19.34 14.37
C PHE A 372 4.93 -20.65 15.13
N ALA A 373 6.05 -21.26 15.53
CA ALA A 373 6.06 -22.51 16.28
C ALA A 373 5.41 -22.36 17.66
N SER A 374 4.46 -23.25 17.96
CA SER A 374 3.63 -23.22 19.17
C SER A 374 4.01 -24.34 20.15
N SER A 375 5.31 -24.46 20.43
CA SER A 375 5.81 -25.44 21.40
C SER A 375 5.81 -24.88 22.83
N ASP A 376 5.37 -25.67 23.80
CA ASP A 376 5.53 -25.34 25.22
C ASP A 376 6.96 -25.42 25.72
N GLU A 377 7.87 -26.02 24.95
CA GLU A 377 9.31 -25.99 25.19
C GLU A 377 9.95 -24.64 24.76
N ILE A 378 9.23 -23.81 23.99
CA ILE A 378 9.70 -22.48 23.57
C ILE A 378 9.07 -21.43 24.51
N PRO A 379 9.87 -20.53 25.11
CA PRO A 379 9.35 -19.38 25.86
C PRO A 379 8.33 -18.59 25.03
N LEU A 380 7.23 -18.14 25.65
CA LEU A 380 6.11 -17.51 24.94
C LEU A 380 6.55 -16.30 24.10
N ASP A 381 7.47 -15.49 24.63
CA ASP A 381 8.08 -14.32 23.99
C ASP A 381 9.05 -14.66 22.85
N GLN A 382 9.27 -15.93 22.54
CA GLN A 382 10.15 -16.40 21.46
C GLN A 382 9.40 -17.19 20.38
N ARG A 383 8.07 -17.27 20.44
CA ARG A 383 7.26 -18.07 19.50
C ARG A 383 6.97 -17.35 18.17
N ASN A 384 6.99 -16.02 18.16
CA ASN A 384 6.66 -15.20 16.99
C ASN A 384 7.86 -14.88 16.10
N LEU A 385 8.56 -15.92 15.65
CA LEU A 385 9.81 -15.82 14.90
C LEU A 385 9.67 -15.00 13.61
N GLY A 386 8.55 -15.14 12.89
CA GLY A 386 8.28 -14.33 11.69
C GLY A 386 8.23 -12.83 11.99
N PHE A 387 7.68 -12.41 13.14
CA PHE A 387 7.71 -11.00 13.57
C PHE A 387 9.10 -10.55 14.01
N TYR A 388 9.88 -11.44 14.62
CA TYR A 388 11.29 -11.14 14.92
C TYR A 388 12.15 -11.02 13.67
N ASP A 389 11.89 -11.80 12.62
CA ASP A 389 12.56 -11.66 11.32
C ASP A 389 12.28 -10.28 10.71
N GLN A 390 11.02 -9.85 10.71
CA GLN A 390 10.64 -8.51 10.23
C GLN A 390 11.31 -7.39 11.04
N ARG A 391 11.37 -7.52 12.37
CA ARG A 391 12.07 -6.56 13.25
C ARG A 391 13.58 -6.54 12.97
N LEU A 392 14.20 -7.68 12.72
CA LEU A 392 15.62 -7.74 12.36
C LEU A 392 15.90 -7.14 10.98
N GLY A 393 14.98 -7.32 10.02
CA GLY A 393 15.02 -6.63 8.74
C GLY A 393 14.93 -5.10 8.88
N LEU A 394 14.08 -4.61 9.78
CA LEU A 394 14.01 -3.18 10.12
C LEU A 394 15.28 -2.67 10.80
N ASP A 395 15.86 -3.44 11.73
CA ASP A 395 17.16 -3.13 12.34
C ASP A 395 18.26 -3.05 11.27
N TRP A 396 18.26 -3.96 10.29
CA TRP A 396 19.19 -3.89 9.15
C TRP A 396 19.03 -2.60 8.36
N VAL A 397 17.80 -2.16 8.07
CA VAL A 397 17.54 -0.89 7.36
C VAL A 397 18.10 0.28 8.16
N GLN A 398 17.87 0.32 9.47
CA GLN A 398 18.38 1.41 10.33
C GLN A 398 19.91 1.51 10.27
N ARG A 399 20.61 0.37 10.26
CA ARG A 399 22.07 0.33 10.23
C ARG A 399 22.67 0.64 8.85
N ASN A 400 22.01 0.21 7.77
CA ASN A 400 22.66 0.09 6.46
C ASN A 400 22.06 0.97 5.36
N ILE A 401 20.84 1.49 5.49
CA ILE A 401 20.14 2.10 4.34
C ILE A 401 20.82 3.38 3.82
N ALA A 402 21.63 4.03 4.65
CA ALA A 402 22.44 5.19 4.26
C ALA A 402 23.45 4.85 3.14
N ALA A 403 23.98 3.62 3.09
CA ALA A 403 24.89 3.17 2.03
C ALA A 403 24.24 3.14 0.64
N PHE A 404 22.90 3.17 0.58
CA PHE A 404 22.11 3.17 -0.64
C PHE A 404 21.56 4.56 -0.99
N GLY A 405 21.92 5.60 -0.23
CA GLY A 405 21.36 6.95 -0.37
C GLY A 405 20.03 7.18 0.36
N GLY A 406 19.64 6.26 1.25
CA GLY A 406 18.41 6.36 2.04
C GLY A 406 18.62 7.04 3.37
N SER A 407 17.53 7.50 3.97
CA SER A 407 17.57 8.06 5.32
C SER A 407 16.97 7.07 6.33
N PRO A 408 17.72 6.62 7.35
CA PRO A 408 17.16 5.78 8.42
C PRO A 408 16.05 6.51 9.22
N ASN A 409 16.07 7.85 9.17
CA ASN A 409 15.05 8.70 9.79
C ASN A 409 13.79 8.87 8.93
N LYS A 410 13.75 8.36 7.69
CA LYS A 410 12.63 8.47 6.74
C LYS A 410 12.06 7.12 6.30
N VAL A 411 12.09 6.13 7.20
CA VAL A 411 11.50 4.81 6.96
C VAL A 411 9.98 4.86 7.14
N THR A 412 9.27 4.44 6.11
CA THR A 412 7.82 4.22 6.09
C THR A 412 7.56 2.75 5.82
N LEU A 413 6.86 2.07 6.72
CA LEU A 413 6.42 0.70 6.49
C LEU A 413 5.27 0.73 5.48
N PHE A 414 5.22 -0.25 4.58
CA PHE A 414 4.03 -0.52 3.79
C PHE A 414 3.89 -2.02 3.54
N GLY A 415 2.67 -2.52 3.49
CA GLY A 415 2.43 -3.95 3.41
C GLY A 415 0.98 -4.25 3.18
N GLU A 416 0.73 -5.42 2.61
CA GLU A 416 -0.61 -5.86 2.22
C GLU A 416 -1.03 -7.11 2.98
N SER A 417 -2.31 -7.23 3.33
CA SER A 417 -2.87 -8.42 4.01
C SER A 417 -2.13 -8.74 5.31
N ALA A 418 -1.53 -9.94 5.41
CA ALA A 418 -0.68 -10.34 6.54
C ALA A 418 0.55 -9.43 6.76
N GLY A 419 1.02 -8.73 5.72
CA GLY A 419 2.03 -7.70 5.83
C GLY A 419 1.50 -6.44 6.51
N SER A 420 0.31 -5.98 6.12
CA SER A 420 -0.40 -4.89 6.79
C SER A 420 -0.75 -5.23 8.25
N PHE A 421 -1.19 -6.47 8.47
CA PHE A 421 -1.39 -7.06 9.79
C PHE A 421 -0.12 -6.99 10.65
N SER A 422 1.03 -7.35 10.08
CA SER A 422 2.33 -7.28 10.75
C SER A 422 2.74 -5.84 11.08
N ILE A 423 2.46 -4.89 10.19
CA ILE A 423 2.66 -3.45 10.44
C ILE A 423 1.79 -2.98 11.61
N ASP A 424 0.54 -3.42 11.66
CA ASP A 424 -0.36 -3.08 12.76
C ASP A 424 0.09 -3.72 14.10
N ALA A 425 0.64 -4.93 14.07
CA ALA A 425 1.29 -5.55 15.23
C ALA A 425 2.51 -4.73 15.69
N LEU A 426 3.34 -4.24 14.76
CA LEU A 426 4.44 -3.32 15.10
C LEU A 426 3.90 -2.03 15.74
N LEU A 427 2.92 -1.37 15.13
CA LEU A 427 2.32 -0.13 15.65
C LEU A 427 1.77 -0.31 17.07
N THR A 428 1.12 -1.43 17.35
CA THR A 428 0.52 -1.72 18.65
C THR A 428 1.54 -2.19 19.68
N SER A 429 2.67 -2.76 19.25
CA SER A 429 3.73 -3.23 20.15
C SER A 429 4.54 -2.13 20.83
N TYR A 430 4.55 -0.92 20.27
CA TYR A 430 5.14 0.27 20.90
C TYR A 430 4.07 1.06 21.65
N SER A 431 4.46 1.71 22.74
CA SER A 431 3.65 2.69 23.45
C SER A 431 3.76 4.09 22.82
N LYS A 432 2.97 5.04 23.32
CA LYS A 432 2.98 6.44 22.84
C LYS A 432 4.30 7.17 23.06
N ASP A 433 5.06 6.74 24.06
CA ASP A 433 6.30 7.40 24.49
C ASP A 433 7.53 6.81 23.78
N ASP A 434 7.37 5.65 23.14
CA ASP A 434 8.42 4.98 22.40
C ASP A 434 8.79 5.71 21.09
N ARG A 435 9.95 5.34 20.55
CA ARG A 435 10.50 5.85 19.30
C ARG A 435 10.82 4.65 18.39
N PRO A 436 9.82 4.15 17.63
CA PRO A 436 10.04 3.03 16.74
C PRO A 436 11.03 3.38 15.60
N PRO A 437 11.67 2.37 14.97
CA PRO A 437 12.62 2.55 13.87
C PRO A 437 11.93 2.86 12.52
N PHE A 438 10.79 3.53 12.55
CA PHE A 438 10.01 3.96 11.39
C PHE A 438 9.14 5.16 11.79
N ARG A 439 8.76 5.97 10.80
CA ARG A 439 8.00 7.21 11.03
C ARG A 439 6.63 7.27 10.36
N GLY A 440 6.35 6.37 9.41
CA GLY A 440 5.05 6.27 8.74
C GLY A 440 4.69 4.81 8.53
N ALA A 441 3.40 4.54 8.35
CA ALA A 441 2.90 3.21 8.03
C ALA A 441 1.77 3.28 6.99
N ILE A 442 1.82 2.39 5.99
CA ILE A 442 0.77 2.18 5.01
C ILE A 442 0.24 0.76 5.20
N LEU A 443 -1.06 0.64 5.41
CA LEU A 443 -1.76 -0.58 5.76
C LEU A 443 -2.74 -0.93 4.64
N GLU A 444 -2.35 -1.84 3.76
CA GLU A 444 -3.15 -2.25 2.61
C GLU A 444 -3.93 -3.52 3.00
N SER A 445 -5.25 -3.39 3.16
CA SER A 445 -6.14 -4.55 3.24
C SER A 445 -5.83 -5.52 4.40
N GLY A 446 -5.44 -5.03 5.58
CA GLY A 446 -5.23 -5.89 6.76
C GLY A 446 -4.86 -5.16 8.06
N GLN A 447 -5.21 -5.77 9.19
CA GLN A 447 -4.98 -5.21 10.54
C GLN A 447 -5.08 -6.32 11.61
N ILE A 448 -4.30 -6.21 12.69
CA ILE A 448 -4.42 -7.07 13.88
C ILE A 448 -5.43 -6.50 14.87
N SER A 449 -5.47 -5.17 14.99
CA SER A 449 -6.48 -4.41 15.72
C SER A 449 -7.82 -4.66 15.04
N TYR A 450 -8.80 -5.21 15.77
CA TYR A 450 -10.09 -5.61 15.20
C TYR A 450 -10.04 -6.80 14.23
N SER A 451 -9.03 -7.67 14.35
CA SER A 451 -9.02 -8.93 13.62
C SER A 451 -10.16 -9.83 14.08
N ALA A 452 -10.96 -10.26 13.11
CA ALA A 452 -12.12 -11.13 13.27
C ALA A 452 -11.82 -12.54 13.85
N SER A 453 -10.55 -12.96 13.86
CA SER A 453 -10.18 -14.31 14.28
C SER A 453 -9.81 -14.34 15.76
N PRO A 454 -10.57 -15.04 16.64
CA PRO A 454 -10.00 -15.47 17.90
C PRO A 454 -8.79 -16.34 17.57
N ASN A 455 -7.69 -16.15 18.27
CA ASN A 455 -6.50 -16.96 18.05
C ASN A 455 -6.59 -18.22 18.92
N PRO A 456 -7.05 -19.37 18.39
CA PRO A 456 -7.00 -20.61 19.14
C PRO A 456 -5.54 -20.95 19.41
N SER A 457 -5.26 -21.48 20.61
CA SER A 457 -3.94 -22.05 20.87
C SER A 457 -3.58 -23.06 19.77
N THR A 458 -2.46 -22.85 19.08
CA THR A 458 -1.96 -23.76 18.05
C THR A 458 -1.05 -24.85 18.63
N VAL A 459 -0.94 -24.95 19.97
CA VAL A 459 -0.22 -26.02 20.67
C VAL A 459 -0.75 -27.43 20.31
N PRO A 460 -2.08 -27.67 20.16
CA PRO A 460 -2.57 -28.97 19.71
C PRO A 460 -2.07 -29.35 18.32
N ALA A 461 -1.99 -28.40 17.39
CA ALA A 461 -1.44 -28.63 16.05
C ALA A 461 0.05 -28.97 16.10
N TRP A 462 0.83 -28.29 16.95
CA TRP A 462 2.23 -28.63 17.22
C TRP A 462 2.38 -30.05 17.77
N ASN A 463 1.56 -30.42 18.76
CA ASN A 463 1.62 -31.75 19.37
C ASN A 463 1.23 -32.85 18.37
N GLN A 464 0.23 -32.60 17.52
CA GLN A 464 -0.16 -33.50 16.44
C GLN A 464 0.98 -33.69 15.42
N LEU A 465 1.61 -32.60 14.99
CA LEU A 465 2.78 -32.63 14.10
C LEU A 465 3.94 -33.41 14.73
N ALA A 466 4.25 -33.17 16.00
CA ALA A 466 5.31 -33.90 16.70
C ALA A 466 5.00 -35.40 16.79
N ALA A 467 3.76 -35.75 17.13
CA ALA A 467 3.33 -37.15 17.22
C ALA A 467 3.40 -37.88 15.87
N SER A 468 3.19 -37.20 14.74
CA SER A 468 3.27 -37.85 13.42
C SER A 468 4.68 -38.26 13.00
N PHE A 469 5.70 -37.72 13.67
CA PHE A 469 7.12 -38.07 13.47
C PHE A 469 7.69 -38.85 14.67
N ASP A 470 6.84 -39.46 15.49
CA ASP A 470 7.21 -40.24 16.67
C ASP A 470 8.08 -39.45 17.67
N CYS A 471 7.91 -38.12 17.72
CA CYS A 471 8.67 -37.28 18.63
C CYS A 471 8.24 -37.48 20.09
N PRO A 472 9.18 -37.78 21.02
CA PRO A 472 8.85 -37.92 22.44
C PRO A 472 8.27 -36.63 23.01
N GLU A 473 7.27 -36.73 23.90
CA GLU A 473 6.65 -35.56 24.52
C GLU A 473 7.64 -34.67 25.27
N SER A 474 8.70 -35.26 25.84
CA SER A 474 9.74 -34.56 26.59
C SER A 474 10.76 -33.81 25.72
N SER A 475 10.72 -33.98 24.39
CA SER A 475 11.71 -33.42 23.48
C SER A 475 11.14 -33.18 22.07
N ARG A 476 9.91 -32.67 21.97
CA ARG A 476 9.23 -32.46 20.67
C ARG A 476 9.99 -31.42 19.85
N LEU A 477 10.47 -30.36 20.49
CA LEU A 477 11.24 -29.29 19.84
C LEU A 477 12.52 -29.82 19.20
N GLU A 478 13.33 -30.56 19.96
CA GLU A 478 14.59 -31.08 19.45
C GLU A 478 14.37 -32.16 18.40
N CYS A 479 13.35 -33.00 18.56
CA CYS A 479 12.98 -33.97 17.53
C CYS A 479 12.56 -33.28 16.22
N LEU A 480 11.64 -32.31 16.27
CA LEU A 480 11.16 -31.59 15.09
C LEU A 480 12.24 -30.74 14.42
N ARG A 481 13.34 -30.39 15.09
CA ARG A 481 14.52 -29.79 14.43
C ARG A 481 15.23 -30.74 13.47
N ASN A 482 15.11 -32.05 13.69
CA ASN A 482 15.79 -33.08 12.90
C ASN A 482 14.93 -33.64 11.76
N VAL A 483 13.63 -33.32 11.72
CA VAL A 483 12.73 -33.75 10.62
C VAL A 483 13.02 -32.92 9.36
N PRO A 484 13.02 -33.50 8.14
CA PRO A 484 13.15 -32.71 6.92
C PRO A 484 12.04 -31.66 6.77
N ALA A 485 12.40 -30.42 6.39
CA ALA A 485 11.43 -29.33 6.27
C ALA A 485 10.31 -29.63 5.25
N THR A 486 10.64 -30.37 4.18
CA THR A 486 9.68 -30.83 3.16
C THR A 486 8.64 -31.79 3.73
N ASP A 487 9.02 -32.63 4.70
CA ASP A 487 8.11 -33.59 5.33
C ASP A 487 7.18 -32.89 6.31
N ILE A 488 7.70 -31.93 7.09
CA ILE A 488 6.89 -31.03 7.92
C ILE A 488 5.88 -30.28 7.04
N LYS A 489 6.34 -29.62 5.98
CA LYS A 489 5.49 -28.88 5.04
C LYS A 489 4.38 -29.76 4.47
N LYS A 490 4.72 -30.97 4.01
CA LYS A 490 3.75 -31.92 3.48
C LYS A 490 2.69 -32.27 4.53
N TYR A 491 3.12 -32.60 5.75
CA TYR A 491 2.21 -33.01 6.81
C TYR A 491 1.24 -31.89 7.22
N ILE A 492 1.73 -30.66 7.42
CA ILE A 492 0.88 -29.53 7.80
C ILE A 492 -0.11 -29.16 6.69
N GLU A 493 0.27 -29.29 5.41
CA GLU A 493 -0.64 -29.04 4.29
C GLU A 493 -1.75 -30.10 4.20
N GLU A 494 -1.38 -31.39 4.23
CA GLU A 494 -2.32 -32.52 4.07
C GLU A 494 -3.31 -32.63 5.25
N ASN A 495 -2.88 -32.25 6.45
CA ASN A 495 -3.71 -32.28 7.66
C ASN A 495 -4.34 -30.91 7.99
N SER A 496 -4.12 -29.89 7.15
CA SER A 496 -4.64 -28.52 7.37
C SER A 496 -4.29 -27.97 8.75
N LEU A 497 -3.05 -28.20 9.21
CA LEU A 497 -2.57 -27.67 10.48
C LEU A 497 -2.12 -26.23 10.30
N GLU A 498 -2.81 -25.31 10.97
CA GLU A 498 -2.51 -23.88 10.92
C GLU A 498 -1.64 -23.45 12.12
N PHE A 499 -0.64 -22.63 11.84
CA PHE A 499 0.26 -22.06 12.83
C PHE A 499 0.20 -20.54 12.73
N ASN A 500 -0.34 -19.91 13.77
CA ASN A 500 -0.50 -18.47 13.88
C ASN A 500 0.41 -17.92 14.98
N TYR A 501 0.63 -16.60 14.95
CA TYR A 501 1.32 -15.86 16.00
C TYR A 501 0.71 -16.15 17.38
N ALA A 502 1.49 -16.11 18.44
CA ALA A 502 1.04 -16.15 19.82
C ALA A 502 0.85 -14.73 20.36
N PHE A 503 -0.08 -14.53 21.30
CA PHE A 503 -0.11 -13.29 22.06
C PHE A 503 0.95 -13.34 23.15
N ASP A 504 2.12 -12.81 22.83
CA ASP A 504 3.32 -12.90 23.66
C ASP A 504 3.56 -11.67 24.54
N GLY A 505 2.78 -10.60 24.35
CA GLY A 505 2.96 -9.35 25.09
C GLY A 505 4.24 -8.60 24.71
N VAL A 506 4.86 -8.94 23.57
CA VAL A 506 6.08 -8.31 23.05
C VAL A 506 5.93 -7.93 21.58
N THR A 507 5.52 -8.87 20.74
CA THR A 507 5.29 -8.69 19.30
C THR A 507 3.81 -8.66 18.95
N ALA A 508 2.95 -9.32 19.72
CA ALA A 508 1.50 -9.30 19.56
C ALA A 508 0.78 -9.25 20.91
N PHE A 509 -0.28 -8.44 20.96
CA PHE A 509 -1.00 -8.11 22.19
C PHE A 509 -2.48 -8.48 22.06
N ARG A 510 -3.06 -9.14 23.08
CA ARG A 510 -4.49 -9.49 23.10
C ARG A 510 -5.39 -8.26 23.06
N ASP A 511 -4.92 -7.19 23.69
CA ASP A 511 -5.58 -5.91 23.86
C ASP A 511 -5.19 -4.89 22.77
N ALA A 512 -4.71 -5.32 21.59
CA ALA A 512 -4.27 -4.42 20.52
C ALA A 512 -5.31 -3.33 20.15
N ALA A 513 -6.59 -3.70 20.12
CA ALA A 513 -7.68 -2.78 19.86
C ALA A 513 -7.88 -1.77 21.00
N ASP A 514 -7.83 -2.20 22.26
CA ASP A 514 -7.90 -1.31 23.43
C ASP A 514 -6.69 -0.37 23.50
N ARG A 515 -5.49 -0.88 23.24
CA ARG A 515 -4.27 -0.08 23.17
C ARG A 515 -4.43 1.04 22.16
N ARG A 516 -4.95 0.74 20.97
CA ARG A 516 -5.22 1.72 19.92
C ARG A 516 -6.24 2.77 20.35
N LYS A 517 -7.40 2.32 20.87
CA LYS A 517 -8.48 3.21 21.34
C LYS A 517 -8.03 4.16 22.44
N ASN A 518 -7.14 3.70 23.32
CA ASN A 518 -6.60 4.48 24.44
C ASN A 518 -5.31 5.25 24.07
N GLY A 519 -4.90 5.25 22.80
CA GLY A 519 -3.69 5.92 22.33
C GLY A 519 -2.39 5.34 22.90
N GLN A 520 -2.40 4.11 23.43
CA GLN A 520 -1.24 3.37 23.94
C GLN A 520 -0.52 2.59 22.83
N ILE A 521 -0.35 3.25 21.69
CA ILE A 521 0.30 2.72 20.49
C ILE A 521 1.36 3.69 19.99
N ALA A 522 2.19 3.26 19.04
CA ALA A 522 3.11 4.13 18.34
C ALA A 522 2.40 5.37 17.79
N ARG A 523 2.94 6.57 18.08
CA ARG A 523 2.42 7.87 17.58
C ARG A 523 2.86 8.11 16.13
N ILE A 524 2.48 7.20 15.23
CA ILE A 524 2.94 7.15 13.84
C ILE A 524 1.76 7.41 12.89
N PRO A 525 1.85 8.40 11.99
CA PRO A 525 0.83 8.64 10.97
C PRO A 525 0.61 7.42 10.08
N ILE A 526 -0.65 7.17 9.70
CA ILE A 526 -1.04 5.99 8.90
C ILE A 526 -1.82 6.34 7.63
N LEU A 527 -1.58 5.60 6.55
CA LEU A 527 -2.49 5.49 5.40
C LEU A 527 -3.05 4.07 5.41
N ILE A 528 -4.37 3.89 5.46
CA ILE A 528 -4.99 2.56 5.51
C ILE A 528 -6.11 2.45 4.50
N GLY A 529 -6.30 1.30 3.87
CA GLY A 529 -7.38 1.13 2.91
C GLY A 529 -7.67 -0.32 2.57
N THR A 530 -8.65 -0.49 1.70
CA THR A 530 -9.14 -1.80 1.27
C THR A 530 -9.56 -1.76 -0.19
N ASN A 531 -9.66 -2.94 -0.79
CA ASN A 531 -10.27 -3.15 -2.10
C ASN A 531 -11.79 -3.27 -1.99
N ALA A 532 -12.49 -3.02 -3.11
CA ALA A 532 -13.96 -3.02 -3.11
C ALA A 532 -14.60 -4.41 -3.00
N GLN A 533 -13.85 -5.46 -3.32
CA GLN A 533 -14.35 -6.84 -3.38
C GLN A 533 -13.37 -7.85 -2.78
N GLU A 534 -12.74 -7.48 -1.65
CA GLU A 534 -11.74 -8.28 -0.91
C GLU A 534 -12.12 -9.75 -0.80
N GLY A 535 -13.36 -10.02 -0.39
CA GLY A 535 -13.85 -11.34 -0.05
C GLY A 535 -13.92 -12.32 -1.21
N ARG A 536 -14.05 -11.84 -2.45
CA ARG A 536 -14.33 -12.69 -3.62
C ARG A 536 -13.29 -13.79 -3.78
N ILE A 537 -12.00 -13.45 -3.62
CA ILE A 537 -10.94 -14.45 -3.79
C ILE A 537 -10.92 -15.52 -2.69
N PHE A 538 -11.40 -15.20 -1.49
CA PHE A 538 -11.39 -16.13 -0.36
C PHE A 538 -12.54 -17.13 -0.38
N GLN A 539 -13.64 -16.78 -1.05
CA GLN A 539 -14.89 -17.55 -1.00
C GLN A 539 -15.13 -18.37 -2.27
N VAL A 540 -14.15 -18.44 -3.18
CA VAL A 540 -14.30 -19.20 -4.43
C VAL A 540 -14.71 -20.65 -4.13
N GLY A 541 -15.82 -21.08 -4.73
CA GLY A 541 -16.42 -22.40 -4.53
C GLY A 541 -17.40 -22.51 -3.35
N GLN A 542 -17.53 -21.49 -2.51
CA GLN A 542 -18.51 -21.44 -1.42
C GLN A 542 -19.82 -20.82 -1.91
N ASN A 543 -20.79 -21.64 -2.32
CA ASN A 543 -22.05 -21.15 -2.88
C ASN A 543 -23.29 -21.91 -2.38
N SER A 544 -23.29 -22.35 -1.12
CA SER A 544 -24.43 -23.01 -0.50
C SER A 544 -24.99 -22.19 0.66
N GLN A 545 -26.28 -22.41 0.97
CA GLN A 545 -26.92 -21.77 2.11
C GLN A 545 -26.23 -22.14 3.42
N GLU A 546 -25.83 -23.40 3.56
CA GLU A 546 -25.15 -23.91 4.75
C GLU A 546 -23.79 -23.24 4.93
N ALA A 547 -23.03 -23.05 3.85
CA ALA A 547 -21.76 -22.33 3.89
C ALA A 547 -21.96 -20.87 4.30
N SER A 548 -22.99 -20.21 3.77
CA SER A 548 -23.31 -18.82 4.13
C SER A 548 -23.70 -18.70 5.59
N ARG A 549 -24.60 -19.58 6.06
CA ARG A 549 -25.04 -19.60 7.45
C ARG A 549 -23.90 -19.91 8.40
N ALA A 550 -23.05 -20.88 8.09
CA ALA A 550 -21.88 -21.19 8.91
C ALA A 550 -20.91 -20.01 9.02
N TYR A 551 -20.72 -19.26 7.93
CA TYR A 551 -19.89 -18.06 7.95
C TYR A 551 -20.48 -16.96 8.84
N ILE A 552 -21.79 -16.73 8.75
CA ILE A 552 -22.52 -15.76 9.58
C ILE A 552 -22.53 -16.17 11.07
N ASP A 553 -22.70 -17.46 11.36
CA ASP A 553 -22.68 -17.99 12.71
C ASP A 553 -21.30 -17.84 13.37
N ALA A 554 -20.22 -18.00 12.59
CA ALA A 554 -18.87 -17.74 13.07
C ALA A 554 -18.66 -16.27 13.49
N ILE A 555 -19.20 -15.32 12.71
CA ILE A 555 -19.13 -13.88 13.03
C ILE A 555 -19.98 -13.54 14.25
N SER A 556 -21.16 -14.14 14.34
CA SER A 556 -22.12 -13.85 15.42
C SER A 556 -21.82 -14.56 16.73
N GLY A 557 -20.77 -15.39 16.80
CA GLY A 557 -20.49 -16.22 17.97
C GLY A 557 -21.62 -17.21 18.25
N ASN A 558 -22.25 -17.75 17.19
CA ASN A 558 -23.43 -18.61 17.23
C ASN A 558 -24.68 -17.98 17.89
N GLN A 559 -24.75 -16.65 18.00
CA GLN A 559 -25.92 -15.96 18.51
C GLN A 559 -26.96 -15.80 17.39
N THR A 560 -28.00 -16.63 17.37
CA THR A 560 -28.99 -16.69 16.30
C THR A 560 -29.55 -15.32 15.91
N ALA A 561 -30.00 -14.52 16.88
CA ALA A 561 -30.58 -13.20 16.61
C ALA A 561 -29.58 -12.24 15.95
N TYR A 562 -28.31 -12.29 16.34
CA TYR A 562 -27.26 -11.47 15.72
C TYR A 562 -26.92 -11.99 14.31
N GLY A 563 -26.85 -13.32 14.13
CA GLY A 563 -26.69 -13.94 12.82
C GLY A 563 -27.81 -13.57 11.85
N ASP A 564 -29.07 -13.60 12.31
CA ASP A 564 -30.23 -13.23 11.50
C ASP A 564 -30.21 -11.74 11.10
N MET A 565 -29.72 -10.86 11.99
CA MET A 565 -29.50 -9.45 11.67
C MET A 565 -28.43 -9.26 10.59
N ILE A 566 -27.32 -10.00 10.66
CA ILE A 566 -26.30 -9.99 9.60
C ILE A 566 -26.92 -10.49 8.30
N GLU A 567 -27.56 -11.66 8.30
CA GLU A 567 -28.17 -12.25 7.10
C GLU A 567 -29.17 -11.29 6.42
N ALA A 568 -30.03 -10.64 7.21
CA ALA A 568 -31.01 -9.67 6.73
C ALA A 568 -30.38 -8.41 6.11
N ALA A 569 -29.16 -8.04 6.52
CA ALA A 569 -28.44 -6.90 5.95
C ALA A 569 -27.81 -7.19 4.58
N PHE A 570 -27.65 -8.47 4.23
CA PHE A 570 -27.09 -8.94 2.95
C PHE A 570 -28.08 -9.84 2.19
N PRO A 571 -29.29 -9.37 1.84
CA PRO A 571 -30.29 -10.24 1.23
C PRO A 571 -29.92 -10.61 -0.22
N LEU A 572 -30.09 -11.89 -0.56
CA LEU A 572 -29.96 -12.39 -1.93
C LEU A 572 -30.90 -11.64 -2.89
N GLY A 573 -30.40 -11.33 -4.08
CA GLY A 573 -31.11 -10.53 -5.09
C GLY A 573 -30.88 -9.03 -4.95
N SER A 574 -30.17 -8.57 -3.91
CA SER A 574 -29.69 -7.19 -3.84
C SER A 574 -28.65 -6.91 -4.92
N PRO A 575 -28.47 -5.64 -5.35
CA PRO A 575 -27.41 -5.27 -6.28
C PRO A 575 -26.04 -5.80 -5.81
N GLY A 576 -25.39 -6.62 -6.65
CA GLY A 576 -24.09 -7.24 -6.35
C GLY A 576 -24.14 -8.52 -5.50
N ILE A 577 -25.30 -8.93 -4.98
CA ILE A 577 -25.47 -10.14 -4.16
C ILE A 577 -26.46 -11.09 -4.85
N ASN A 578 -25.99 -11.83 -5.86
CA ASN A 578 -26.85 -12.71 -6.67
C ASN A 578 -26.78 -14.19 -6.26
N SER A 579 -25.85 -14.53 -5.38
CA SER A 579 -25.54 -15.90 -4.97
C SER A 579 -25.05 -15.94 -3.52
N TYR A 580 -25.04 -17.13 -2.92
CA TYR A 580 -24.45 -17.30 -1.58
C TYR A 580 -22.94 -16.98 -1.61
N TYR A 581 -22.26 -17.28 -2.71
CA TYR A 581 -20.87 -16.83 -2.92
C TYR A 581 -20.73 -15.31 -2.83
N ASP A 582 -21.59 -14.55 -3.51
CA ASP A 582 -21.54 -13.10 -3.46
C ASP A 582 -21.91 -12.58 -2.06
N GLN A 583 -22.87 -13.22 -1.38
CA GLN A 583 -23.27 -12.86 -0.02
C GLN A 583 -22.10 -13.04 0.97
N ILE A 584 -21.48 -14.21 1.00
CA ILE A 584 -20.33 -14.50 1.86
C ILE A 584 -19.16 -13.57 1.51
N SER A 585 -18.91 -13.34 0.21
CA SER A 585 -17.84 -12.45 -0.25
C SER A 585 -18.07 -11.01 0.20
N GLN A 586 -19.30 -10.51 0.14
CA GLN A 586 -19.64 -9.15 0.57
C GLN A 586 -19.53 -9.01 2.10
N ILE A 587 -20.05 -9.98 2.86
CA ILE A 587 -19.90 -10.00 4.32
C ILE A 587 -18.41 -10.05 4.69
N ASN A 588 -17.62 -10.91 4.04
CA ASN A 588 -16.18 -11.01 4.27
C ASN A 588 -15.45 -9.69 3.96
N THR A 589 -15.81 -9.03 2.85
CA THR A 589 -15.24 -7.74 2.45
C THR A 589 -15.46 -6.69 3.52
N GLU A 590 -16.71 -6.54 3.97
CA GLU A 590 -17.07 -5.52 4.95
C GLU A 590 -16.53 -5.85 6.34
N TYR A 591 -16.79 -7.06 6.85
CA TYR A 591 -16.43 -7.46 8.21
C TYR A 591 -14.92 -7.62 8.44
N ARG A 592 -14.23 -8.34 7.54
CA ARG A 592 -12.82 -8.70 7.79
C ARG A 592 -11.86 -7.57 7.44
N PHE A 593 -12.19 -6.78 6.41
CA PHE A 593 -11.28 -5.78 5.85
C PHE A 593 -11.81 -4.38 6.08
N GLN A 594 -12.91 -4.02 5.43
CA GLN A 594 -13.31 -2.62 5.29
C GLN A 594 -13.64 -1.95 6.64
N CYS A 595 -14.49 -2.59 7.44
CA CYS A 595 -14.94 -2.04 8.72
C CYS A 595 -13.84 -2.05 9.78
N GLY A 596 -12.99 -3.08 9.79
CA GLY A 596 -11.83 -3.11 10.69
C GLY A 596 -10.82 -2.01 10.34
N SER A 597 -10.53 -1.79 9.05
CA SER A 597 -9.72 -0.66 8.57
C SER A 597 -10.32 0.69 8.94
N ALA A 598 -11.65 0.84 8.86
CA ALA A 598 -12.35 2.04 9.30
C ALA A 598 -12.13 2.31 10.80
N LYS A 599 -12.28 1.29 11.65
CA LYS A 599 -12.03 1.41 13.11
C LYS A 599 -10.58 1.77 13.40
N VAL A 600 -9.61 1.12 12.75
CA VAL A 600 -8.19 1.45 12.91
C VAL A 600 -7.91 2.92 12.57
N ALA A 601 -8.44 3.43 11.47
CA ALA A 601 -8.29 4.83 11.09
C ALA A 601 -8.95 5.78 12.09
N ASN A 602 -10.20 5.49 12.46
CA ASN A 602 -11.01 6.34 13.33
C ASN A 602 -10.43 6.43 14.75
N ASP A 603 -10.00 5.31 15.34
CA ASP A 603 -9.40 5.29 16.67
C ASP A 603 -8.02 5.95 16.71
N SER A 604 -7.26 5.83 15.62
CA SER A 604 -6.00 6.55 15.46
C SER A 604 -6.24 8.06 15.41
N ALA A 605 -7.19 8.50 14.59
CA ALA A 605 -7.58 9.90 14.48
C ALA A 605 -8.15 10.45 15.80
N ALA A 606 -9.00 9.69 16.50
CA ALA A 606 -9.54 10.03 17.81
C ALA A 606 -8.44 10.16 18.88
N SER A 607 -7.38 9.37 18.76
CA SER A 607 -6.17 9.51 19.60
C SER A 607 -5.29 10.69 19.19
N GLY A 608 -5.61 11.43 18.13
CA GLY A 608 -4.80 12.54 17.60
C GLY A 608 -3.58 12.08 16.80
N ILE A 609 -3.63 10.88 16.22
CA ILE A 609 -2.64 10.37 15.25
C ILE A 609 -3.22 10.61 13.85
N PRO A 610 -2.52 11.32 12.95
CA PRO A 610 -3.01 11.52 11.59
C PRO A 610 -3.23 10.19 10.86
N ALA A 611 -4.43 10.01 10.33
CA ALA A 611 -4.82 8.82 9.58
C ALA A 611 -5.48 9.21 8.26
N TRP A 612 -5.15 8.55 7.17
CA TRP A 612 -5.79 8.71 5.86
C TRP A 612 -6.40 7.39 5.42
N ARG A 613 -7.53 7.47 4.70
CA ARG A 613 -8.18 6.29 4.12
C ARG A 613 -8.23 6.32 2.60
N TYR A 614 -8.07 5.15 1.99
CA TYR A 614 -8.37 4.90 0.58
C TYR A 614 -9.32 3.70 0.42
N TYR A 615 -10.06 3.69 -0.68
CA TYR A 615 -10.92 2.59 -1.12
C TYR A 615 -10.63 2.31 -2.59
N PHE A 616 -9.95 1.21 -2.88
CA PHE A 616 -9.57 0.87 -4.24
C PHE A 616 -10.73 0.14 -4.92
N ASN A 617 -11.25 0.72 -6.00
CA ASN A 617 -12.41 0.19 -6.74
C ASN A 617 -12.16 0.18 -8.26
N ALA A 618 -11.02 -0.35 -8.68
CA ALA A 618 -10.65 -0.47 -10.07
C ALA A 618 -10.26 -1.90 -10.43
N SER A 619 -10.80 -2.42 -11.54
CA SER A 619 -10.45 -3.73 -12.08
C SER A 619 -10.05 -3.61 -13.55
N PHE A 620 -8.96 -4.28 -13.93
CA PHE A 620 -8.47 -4.28 -15.30
C PHE A 620 -8.37 -5.71 -15.84
N PRO A 621 -8.80 -5.99 -17.09
CA PRO A 621 -8.77 -7.34 -17.64
C PRO A 621 -7.40 -8.03 -17.57
N ASN A 622 -6.31 -7.28 -17.78
CA ASN A 622 -4.94 -7.80 -17.74
C ASN A 622 -4.42 -8.11 -16.31
N THR A 623 -5.14 -7.68 -15.26
CA THR A 623 -4.81 -7.99 -13.87
C THR A 623 -5.81 -8.95 -13.23
N GLN A 624 -6.84 -9.41 -13.95
CA GLN A 624 -7.74 -10.44 -13.47
C GLN A 624 -7.03 -11.81 -13.48
N LYS A 625 -6.59 -12.27 -12.31
CA LYS A 625 -5.97 -13.59 -12.14
C LYS A 625 -6.95 -14.75 -12.27
N PHE A 626 -8.23 -14.48 -12.06
CA PHE A 626 -9.31 -15.45 -12.20
C PHE A 626 -10.59 -14.75 -12.69
N PRO A 627 -11.46 -15.43 -13.47
CA PRO A 627 -12.66 -14.81 -14.01
C PRO A 627 -13.56 -14.21 -12.93
N GLN A 628 -14.05 -12.98 -13.17
CA GLN A 628 -15.05 -12.31 -12.32
C GLN A 628 -14.63 -12.08 -10.86
N LEU A 629 -13.32 -12.06 -10.58
CA LEU A 629 -12.81 -11.62 -9.29
C LEU A 629 -13.06 -10.12 -9.04
N GLY A 630 -13.04 -9.32 -10.11
CA GLY A 630 -13.26 -7.88 -10.03
C GLY A 630 -12.15 -7.20 -9.23
N VAL A 631 -12.51 -6.46 -8.19
CA VAL A 631 -11.56 -5.70 -7.34
C VAL A 631 -11.19 -6.51 -6.10
N TYR A 632 -10.56 -7.66 -6.33
CA TYR A 632 -10.28 -8.65 -5.31
C TYR A 632 -9.09 -8.26 -4.41
N HIS A 633 -8.94 -8.96 -3.28
CA HIS A 633 -7.83 -8.77 -2.35
C HIS A 633 -6.45 -8.80 -3.01
N ALA A 634 -5.55 -7.88 -2.65
CA ALA A 634 -4.22 -7.68 -3.23
C ALA A 634 -4.18 -7.21 -4.71
N SER A 635 -5.31 -6.90 -5.35
CA SER A 635 -5.35 -6.49 -6.76
C SER A 635 -4.78 -5.09 -7.03
N GLU A 636 -4.62 -4.28 -5.99
CA GLU A 636 -4.01 -2.95 -6.03
C GLU A 636 -2.48 -2.99 -6.07
N ILE A 637 -1.84 -4.06 -5.55
CA ILE A 637 -0.39 -4.14 -5.42
C ILE A 637 0.33 -3.86 -6.75
N PRO A 638 -0.01 -4.50 -7.89
CA PRO A 638 0.71 -4.23 -9.14
C PRO A 638 0.51 -2.80 -9.64
N ILE A 639 -0.57 -2.14 -9.22
CA ILE A 639 -0.87 -0.73 -9.52
C ILE A 639 0.00 0.19 -8.65
N VAL A 640 0.17 -0.12 -7.35
CA VAL A 640 1.04 0.60 -6.41
C VAL A 640 2.53 0.48 -6.79
N PHE A 641 2.98 -0.70 -7.22
CA PHE A 641 4.38 -0.91 -7.63
C PHE A 641 4.65 -0.55 -9.10
N GLY A 642 3.61 -0.41 -9.91
CA GLY A 642 3.73 -0.22 -11.36
C GLY A 642 4.16 -1.49 -12.12
N THR A 643 4.02 -2.66 -11.51
CA THR A 643 4.46 -3.98 -12.00
C THR A 643 3.39 -4.76 -12.77
N TYR A 644 2.21 -4.16 -13.00
CA TYR A 644 1.14 -4.79 -13.78
C TYR A 644 1.60 -5.18 -15.21
N PRO A 645 1.02 -6.25 -15.81
CA PRO A 645 1.35 -6.66 -17.18
C PRO A 645 1.15 -5.54 -18.20
N ARG A 646 2.17 -5.29 -19.02
CA ARG A 646 2.12 -4.23 -20.06
C ARG A 646 1.26 -4.61 -21.27
N THR A 647 1.04 -5.91 -21.49
CA THR A 647 0.12 -6.39 -22.52
C THR A 647 -1.32 -5.98 -22.19
N ASN A 648 -2.02 -5.39 -23.16
CA ASN A 648 -3.42 -4.94 -23.02
C ASN A 648 -3.64 -3.93 -21.86
N VAL A 649 -2.61 -3.16 -21.50
CA VAL A 649 -2.75 -2.05 -20.56
C VAL A 649 -3.69 -0.99 -21.13
N THR A 650 -4.60 -0.48 -20.29
CA THR A 650 -5.44 0.68 -20.66
C THR A 650 -4.80 1.98 -20.19
N THR A 651 -5.12 3.09 -20.85
CA THR A 651 -4.66 4.43 -20.44
C THR A 651 -5.09 4.74 -19.00
N GLN A 652 -6.30 4.33 -18.61
CA GLN A 652 -6.84 4.50 -17.26
C GLN A 652 -6.03 3.71 -16.22
N GLN A 653 -5.61 2.49 -16.54
CA GLN A 653 -4.74 1.69 -15.67
C GLN A 653 -3.39 2.36 -15.46
N TYR A 654 -2.79 2.86 -16.55
CA TYR A 654 -1.52 3.56 -16.49
C TYR A 654 -1.62 4.83 -15.64
N ALA A 655 -2.64 5.67 -15.90
CA ALA A 655 -2.88 6.90 -15.16
C ALA A 655 -3.13 6.62 -13.67
N LEU A 656 -3.94 5.61 -13.34
CA LEU A 656 -4.21 5.22 -11.97
C LEU A 656 -2.94 4.74 -11.26
N SER A 657 -2.13 3.91 -11.90
CA SER A 657 -0.85 3.47 -11.31
C SER A 657 0.11 4.62 -11.06
N THR A 658 0.27 5.54 -12.02
CA THR A 658 1.10 6.74 -11.83
C THR A 658 0.59 7.59 -10.66
N ALA A 659 -0.73 7.74 -10.54
CA ALA A 659 -1.35 8.47 -9.43
C ALA A 659 -1.10 7.78 -8.08
N MET A 660 -1.34 6.47 -7.99
CA MET A 660 -1.14 5.69 -6.75
C MET A 660 0.33 5.66 -6.32
N MET A 661 1.26 5.40 -7.24
CA MET A 661 2.70 5.53 -6.95
C MET A 661 3.04 6.90 -6.35
N GLY A 662 2.49 7.97 -6.94
CA GLY A 662 2.66 9.33 -6.44
C GLY A 662 2.10 9.55 -5.04
N MET A 663 0.92 9.00 -4.74
CA MET A 663 0.25 9.13 -3.43
C MET A 663 1.03 8.41 -2.32
N TRP A 664 1.48 7.17 -2.55
CA TRP A 664 2.27 6.40 -1.59
C TRP A 664 3.61 7.09 -1.30
N ALA A 665 4.31 7.51 -2.36
CA ALA A 665 5.58 8.21 -2.20
C ALA A 665 5.42 9.57 -1.53
N ARG A 666 4.35 10.32 -1.83
CA ARG A 666 4.07 11.61 -1.19
C ARG A 666 3.84 11.45 0.32
N PHE A 667 3.08 10.45 0.73
CA PHE A 667 2.90 10.13 2.15
C PHE A 667 4.25 9.82 2.83
N ALA A 668 5.06 8.94 2.23
CA ALA A 668 6.37 8.57 2.79
C ALA A 668 7.33 9.77 2.90
N LYS A 669 7.35 10.65 1.89
CA LYS A 669 8.17 11.87 1.87
C LYS A 669 7.71 12.91 2.87
N ASN A 670 6.39 13.10 3.02
CA ASN A 670 5.83 14.12 3.91
C ASN A 670 4.57 13.62 4.64
N LEU A 671 4.79 13.13 5.86
CA LEU A 671 3.73 12.63 6.73
C LEU A 671 2.73 13.68 7.20
N LYS A 672 3.06 14.99 7.10
CA LYS A 672 2.14 16.06 7.50
C LYS A 672 1.14 16.38 6.39
N SER A 673 1.59 16.43 5.15
CA SER A 673 0.71 16.66 3.99
C SER A 673 -0.06 15.41 3.59
N GLY A 674 0.39 14.23 4.06
CA GLY A 674 -0.23 12.96 3.73
C GLY A 674 -0.13 12.62 2.23
N PRO A 675 -1.02 11.75 1.73
CA PRO A 675 -1.00 11.27 0.35
C PRO A 675 -1.61 12.25 -0.67
N GLY A 676 -2.23 13.36 -0.22
CA GLY A 676 -2.79 14.39 -1.10
C GLY A 676 -4.27 14.71 -0.89
N TRP A 677 -4.89 14.16 0.15
CA TRP A 677 -6.24 14.52 0.60
C TRP A 677 -6.26 14.70 2.12
N ASN A 678 -7.40 15.14 2.66
CA ASN A 678 -7.55 15.41 4.08
C ASN A 678 -7.48 14.12 4.91
N PRO A 679 -6.86 14.15 6.10
CA PRO A 679 -6.93 13.03 7.03
C PRO A 679 -8.37 12.85 7.54
N VAL A 680 -8.64 11.66 8.08
CA VAL A 680 -9.87 11.36 8.81
C VAL A 680 -10.07 12.38 9.94
N SER A 681 -11.23 13.04 9.95
CA SER A 681 -11.59 14.04 10.96
C SER A 681 -12.34 13.38 12.14
N THR A 682 -12.11 13.88 13.35
CA THR A 682 -12.86 13.46 14.53
C THR A 682 -14.25 14.12 14.52
N GLY A 683 -15.30 13.33 14.33
CA GLY A 683 -16.69 13.77 14.55
C GLY A 683 -17.43 14.39 13.36
N VAL A 684 -16.87 14.33 12.14
CA VAL A 684 -17.60 14.67 10.91
C VAL A 684 -17.28 13.62 9.85
N ALA A 685 -18.31 13.33 9.06
CA ALA A 685 -18.28 12.53 7.85
C ALA A 685 -17.03 12.92 7.02
N SER A 686 -16.09 11.98 6.89
CA SER A 686 -14.71 12.24 6.45
C SER A 686 -14.47 11.70 5.06
N GLU A 687 -13.58 12.33 4.31
CA GLU A 687 -13.38 12.06 2.89
C GLU A 687 -12.52 10.78 2.61
N VAL A 688 -12.98 9.87 1.74
CA VAL A 688 -12.30 8.64 1.27
C VAL A 688 -12.03 8.74 -0.22
N LEU A 689 -10.82 8.36 -0.63
CA LEU A 689 -10.45 8.30 -2.03
C LEU A 689 -10.96 7.00 -2.70
N VAL A 690 -11.73 7.10 -3.78
CA VAL A 690 -12.31 5.98 -4.55
C VAL A 690 -11.76 5.96 -5.96
N GLY A 691 -11.20 4.85 -6.41
CA GLY A 691 -10.94 4.65 -7.83
C GLY A 691 -12.24 4.47 -8.63
N SER A 692 -12.54 5.23 -9.67
CA SER A 692 -13.75 5.07 -10.51
C SER A 692 -13.47 5.21 -12.01
N ALA A 693 -13.50 4.13 -12.79
CA ALA A 693 -13.35 4.25 -14.25
C ALA A 693 -14.64 4.79 -14.90
N ASP A 694 -14.65 6.04 -15.36
CA ASP A 694 -15.64 6.55 -16.32
C ASP A 694 -15.03 6.65 -17.72
N PHE A 695 -15.88 6.42 -18.75
CA PHE A 695 -15.51 6.40 -20.16
C PHE A 695 -15.51 7.80 -20.79
N GLY A 696 -14.41 8.17 -21.46
CA GLY A 696 -14.34 9.36 -22.32
C GLY A 696 -13.26 9.31 -23.43
N MET A 697 -13.58 10.09 -24.46
CA MET A 697 -13.00 10.31 -25.80
C MET A 697 -11.80 11.28 -26.05
N GLY A 698 -10.51 10.88 -26.04
CA GLY A 698 -9.45 11.49 -26.95
C GLY A 698 -8.28 12.36 -26.40
N GLY A 699 -7.02 12.07 -26.78
CA GLY A 699 -5.76 12.83 -26.46
C GLY A 699 -4.35 12.14 -26.49
N MET A 700 -3.39 12.52 -27.35
CA MET A 700 -2.07 11.82 -27.54
C MET A 700 -1.21 11.48 -26.28
N TYR A 701 -0.59 10.29 -26.26
CA TYR A 701 0.42 9.86 -25.26
C TYR A 701 1.65 9.18 -25.90
N ILE A 702 2.82 9.26 -25.25
CA ILE A 702 4.08 8.62 -25.67
C ILE A 702 4.33 7.39 -24.82
N ASP A 703 4.31 6.20 -25.43
CA ASP A 703 4.44 4.93 -24.73
C ASP A 703 5.81 4.68 -24.08
N GLY A 704 5.92 3.60 -23.31
CA GLY A 704 7.18 3.17 -22.68
C GLY A 704 8.29 2.78 -23.66
N MET A 705 8.04 2.81 -24.96
CA MET A 705 9.02 2.66 -26.05
C MET A 705 9.34 4.00 -26.74
N GLY A 706 8.78 5.11 -26.27
CA GLY A 706 8.99 6.44 -26.84
C GLY A 706 8.12 6.74 -28.06
N MET A 707 7.10 5.93 -28.36
CA MET A 707 6.26 6.09 -29.56
C MET A 707 5.00 6.92 -29.27
N PRO A 708 4.74 8.00 -30.02
CA PRO A 708 3.48 8.73 -29.94
C PRO A 708 2.33 7.83 -30.42
N THR A 709 1.38 7.58 -29.54
CA THR A 709 0.18 6.81 -29.85
C THR A 709 -1.02 7.78 -29.91
N GLN A 710 -1.90 7.58 -30.92
CA GLN A 710 -3.17 8.30 -31.06
C GLN A 710 -4.36 7.34 -30.81
N GLY A 711 -5.44 7.84 -30.20
CA GLY A 711 -6.46 7.02 -29.54
C GLY A 711 -7.48 7.84 -28.73
N ALA A 712 -8.46 7.14 -28.16
CA ALA A 712 -9.44 7.67 -27.23
C ALA A 712 -8.78 7.80 -25.84
N TYR A 713 -8.34 9.00 -25.47
CA TYR A 713 -7.66 9.24 -24.20
C TYR A 713 -8.37 10.29 -23.34
N ASP A 714 -8.81 9.92 -22.15
CA ASP A 714 -9.01 10.91 -21.08
C ASP A 714 -7.71 11.03 -20.30
N LEU A 715 -7.08 12.19 -20.34
CA LEU A 715 -5.99 12.52 -19.43
C LEU A 715 -6.61 12.89 -18.08
N ALA A 716 -6.50 11.97 -17.13
CA ALA A 716 -6.88 12.09 -15.75
C ALA A 716 -6.19 13.28 -15.05
N VAL A 717 -6.86 14.44 -14.96
CA VAL A 717 -6.40 15.60 -14.17
C VAL A 717 -6.97 15.51 -12.76
N LEU A 718 -6.08 15.48 -11.76
CA LEU A 718 -6.37 15.35 -10.34
C LEU A 718 -7.14 16.56 -9.76
N GLY A 719 -8.32 16.33 -9.16
CA GLY A 719 -8.90 17.21 -8.13
C GLY A 719 -10.29 17.82 -8.37
N ASN A 720 -11.14 17.66 -7.33
CA ASN A 720 -12.36 18.37 -6.91
C ASN A 720 -13.76 18.03 -7.49
N ARG A 721 -14.71 17.88 -6.55
CA ARG A 721 -16.17 17.76 -6.70
C ARG A 721 -16.78 18.93 -7.49
N HIS A 722 -17.93 18.63 -8.12
CA HIS A 722 -18.83 19.45 -8.96
C HIS A 722 -18.78 19.12 -10.47
N ASN A 723 -19.47 18.03 -10.85
CA ASN A 723 -19.78 17.63 -12.23
C ASN A 723 -18.57 17.43 -13.16
N ALA A 724 -17.66 16.51 -12.83
CA ALA A 724 -16.44 16.31 -13.62
C ALA A 724 -16.25 14.86 -14.10
N LEU A 725 -16.21 14.71 -15.42
CA LEU A 725 -15.58 13.61 -16.16
C LEU A 725 -14.06 13.67 -15.93
N SER A 726 -13.56 13.26 -14.76
CA SER A 726 -12.13 13.41 -14.45
C SER A 726 -11.53 12.36 -13.50
N SER A 727 -10.40 11.80 -13.95
CA SER A 727 -9.29 11.22 -13.20
C SER A 727 -9.37 9.84 -12.58
N GLY A 728 -10.49 9.16 -12.64
CA GLY A 728 -10.50 7.80 -12.13
C GLY A 728 -10.39 7.70 -10.61
N VAL A 729 -10.41 8.82 -9.88
CA VAL A 729 -10.18 8.93 -8.45
C VAL A 729 -11.07 10.04 -7.89
N THR A 730 -11.99 9.68 -6.99
CA THR A 730 -13.00 10.58 -6.41
C THR A 730 -12.86 10.64 -4.90
N ILE A 731 -13.20 11.78 -4.30
CA ILE A 731 -13.30 11.89 -2.84
C ILE A 731 -14.78 11.77 -2.44
N ILE A 732 -15.11 10.73 -1.67
CA ILE A 732 -16.46 10.42 -1.17
C ILE A 732 -16.51 10.52 0.35
N ASP A 733 -17.70 10.48 0.94
CA ASP A 733 -17.81 10.37 2.39
C ASP A 733 -17.51 8.95 2.91
N GLN A 734 -16.87 8.82 4.08
CA GLN A 734 -16.65 7.54 4.75
C GLN A 734 -17.96 6.80 5.00
N SER A 735 -19.04 7.52 5.30
CA SER A 735 -20.36 6.91 5.48
C SER A 735 -20.90 6.27 4.20
N GLU A 736 -20.43 6.65 3.01
CA GLU A 736 -20.84 6.01 1.75
C GLU A 736 -20.24 4.59 1.61
N VAL A 737 -19.06 4.35 2.18
CA VAL A 737 -18.44 3.00 2.21
C VAL A 737 -18.82 2.24 3.48
N ASP A 738 -18.82 2.89 4.64
CA ASP A 738 -18.96 2.22 5.94
C ASP A 738 -20.42 2.07 6.42
N TYR A 739 -21.41 2.30 5.55
CA TYR A 739 -22.84 2.36 5.89
C TYR A 739 -23.39 1.13 6.63
N ARG A 740 -22.74 -0.03 6.50
CA ARG A 740 -23.10 -1.28 7.20
C ARG A 740 -22.19 -1.64 8.38
N CYS A 741 -21.10 -0.91 8.63
CA CYS A 741 -20.13 -1.28 9.65
C CYS A 741 -20.72 -1.35 11.07
N ALA A 742 -21.77 -0.57 11.34
CA ALA A 742 -22.50 -0.61 12.62
C ALA A 742 -23.08 -2.00 12.95
N ILE A 743 -23.39 -2.82 11.93
CA ILE A 743 -23.90 -4.19 12.14
C ILE A 743 -22.83 -5.06 12.80
N PHE A 744 -21.54 -4.83 12.53
CA PHE A 744 -20.45 -5.67 13.04
C PHE A 744 -19.90 -5.21 14.40
N GLU A 745 -20.41 -4.10 14.97
CA GLU A 745 -19.97 -3.59 16.27
C GLU A 745 -20.07 -4.61 17.41
N PRO A 746 -21.11 -5.47 17.52
CA PRO A 746 -21.14 -6.51 18.55
C PRO A 746 -19.97 -7.50 18.42
N ALA A 747 -19.57 -7.87 17.20
CA ALA A 747 -18.42 -8.75 16.97
C ALA A 747 -17.10 -8.06 17.35
N TYR A 748 -16.93 -6.78 17.01
CA TYR A 748 -15.74 -6.03 17.43
C TYR A 748 -15.69 -5.75 18.93
N ALA A 749 -16.84 -5.56 19.58
CA ALA A 749 -16.92 -5.40 21.03
C ALA A 749 -16.53 -6.69 21.77
N ALA A 750 -16.87 -7.86 21.23
CA ALA A 750 -16.44 -9.14 21.78
C ALA A 750 -14.90 -9.26 21.79
N ILE A 751 -14.23 -8.81 20.71
CA ILE A 751 -12.76 -8.74 20.62
C ILE A 751 -12.17 -7.89 21.76
N LEU A 752 -12.75 -6.70 22.03
CA LEU A 752 -12.29 -5.79 23.09
C LEU A 752 -12.46 -6.38 24.50
N SER A 753 -13.55 -7.12 24.74
CA SER A 753 -13.84 -7.65 26.07
C SER A 753 -12.91 -8.80 26.51
N GLY A 754 -12.00 -9.27 25.64
CA GLY A 754 -11.22 -10.49 25.86
C GLY A 754 -12.09 -11.76 25.90
N ALA A 755 -13.41 -11.63 25.74
CA ALA A 755 -14.35 -12.73 25.62
C ALA A 755 -14.34 -13.23 24.17
N GLY A 756 -13.21 -13.82 23.76
CA GLY A 756 -13.23 -14.82 22.70
C GLY A 756 -13.87 -16.08 23.30
N THR A 757 -15.12 -16.34 22.92
CA THR A 757 -15.85 -17.59 23.16
C THR A 757 -15.08 -18.81 22.70
#